data_AF-A0A1W6LMM4-F1
#
_entry.id   AF-A0A1W6LMM4-F1
#
_cell.length_a   1.000
_cell.length_b   1.000
_cell.length_c   1.000
_cell.angle_alpha   90.00
_cell.angle_beta   90.00
_cell.angle_gamma   90.00
#
_symmetry.space_group_name_H-M   'P 1'
#
loop_
_entity.id
_entity.type
_entity.pdbx_description
1 polymer ?
#
loop_
_entity_poly.entity_id
_entity_poly.type
_entity_poly.pdbx_seq_one_letter_code
_entity_poly.pdbx_strand_id
1 'polypeptide(L)'
;MIKQSYSQIICLFASAFLLFSPVCAAAGNWWSDNGSGHKWTTPANWGQNHVPICSEDITIDVQGDSASPVIESGDELCCNAFKFKTGKMQLKSASLQVNGWGGAGSWGGGTAELLLSDSTLDAEGIFYVGNSQTGRMTVKNGSSVRISNTLWIARSENNAPASGHLFIADGTVEVNWLRVDNSQLSTGKINITDGSLTINADQQDLANQLKSEGFIKAYGGHPLAEVEVRLENGKTIIQTQIKTFPSDLNADYVVDLEDFSNLGECWLSDFENDNFSETADLEPSGNITKQDLKQLAISWLSLKSDVEIVIDNNNQLHQISPYLNGTCVNTCFDNDQRWSNGIIPQRISELGAEVLRYPDTAKGGWHWQECPGAPAWRDSWETDPDSFYYFEDKSVCQSEHTMDIDDYRYWCYLLDVEPFITINFQSGWRYNRIQDSLNETLALVQHCKNNNYNIKYWRIGNEPFNMTASELAGIVNMFVPAMKQIDPNIEIIVNTSNHFNTPYSAPRWSEFFELAGDKVDYADLHCYWRWGDKDEPAENLATWENFINDVPITAEHTEWAGEHLTYNEEINNFRSRYSQYGIDVIISEWNAGPLWHRIERSHYQAALIQSEMMMQFIKGDLFMATRWPGSWGAVQGDRAFIDPETLQPRPVLKAMNLFNSILGETLLSSDSGVPAVPCVSAYNEEDNKLFNILLNKTGSRKKILIENSSPVQSAQVQILSAQNGDVWRDSALLNTADSIEKGNSVYYSLPAYSLALCEIQL
;
A
#
# COMPACT_ATOMS: atom_id res chain seq x y z
N MET A 1 61.81 6.11 -71.75
CA MET A 1 61.09 6.05 -70.47
C MET A 1 59.62 6.32 -70.76
N ILE A 2 58.77 5.32 -70.48
CA ILE A 2 57.33 5.38 -70.15
C ILE A 2 56.39 5.84 -71.31
N LYS A 3 56.12 4.94 -72.28
CA LYS A 3 54.85 4.16 -72.49
C LYS A 3 53.57 5.03 -72.53
N GLN A 4 53.03 5.35 -73.72
CA GLN A 4 52.08 4.55 -74.55
C GLN A 4 50.74 4.28 -73.83
N SER A 5 49.54 4.42 -74.43
CA SER A 5 49.10 4.75 -75.80
C SER A 5 47.56 4.76 -75.84
N TYR A 6 46.97 5.67 -76.62
CA TYR A 6 45.90 5.48 -77.65
C TYR A 6 44.68 4.57 -77.32
N SER A 7 43.42 4.89 -77.65
CA SER A 7 42.86 5.43 -78.89
C SER A 7 41.30 5.51 -78.73
N GLN A 8 40.60 6.59 -79.13
CA GLN A 8 39.83 6.71 -80.40
C GLN A 8 38.45 5.98 -80.40
N ILE A 9 37.31 6.40 -80.97
CA ILE A 9 37.01 7.03 -82.28
C ILE A 9 35.45 7.22 -82.38
N ILE A 10 34.90 8.37 -82.85
CA ILE A 10 34.12 8.59 -84.12
C ILE A 10 32.63 8.13 -84.09
N CYS A 11 31.61 8.74 -84.73
CA CYS A 11 31.36 9.99 -85.46
C CYS A 11 29.86 10.10 -85.83
N LEU A 12 29.40 11.33 -86.06
CA LEU A 12 28.52 11.86 -87.14
C LEU A 12 27.24 11.11 -87.54
N PHE A 13 26.09 11.82 -87.54
CA PHE A 13 25.55 12.47 -88.75
C PHE A 13 24.38 13.41 -88.41
N ALA A 14 24.20 14.39 -89.29
CA ALA A 14 23.32 15.55 -89.17
C ALA A 14 21.92 15.38 -89.80
N SER A 15 21.08 16.37 -89.49
CA SER A 15 19.94 16.92 -90.26
C SER A 15 18.64 16.13 -90.37
N ALA A 16 17.59 16.62 -89.69
CA ALA A 16 16.34 17.10 -90.29
C ALA A 16 15.36 17.61 -89.21
N PHE A 17 14.82 18.82 -89.43
CA PHE A 17 13.43 19.22 -89.21
C PHE A 17 12.72 18.84 -87.89
N LEU A 18 12.35 19.86 -87.10
CA LEU A 18 10.96 20.25 -86.78
C LEU A 18 10.91 21.02 -85.45
N LEU A 19 10.30 22.21 -85.51
CA LEU A 19 9.49 22.84 -84.46
C LEU A 19 9.94 22.54 -83.02
N PHE A 20 10.68 23.49 -82.42
CA PHE A 20 10.65 23.68 -80.97
C PHE A 20 9.22 24.08 -80.59
N SER A 21 8.33 23.10 -80.45
CA SER A 21 7.35 23.18 -79.37
C SER A 21 8.17 23.20 -78.10
N PRO A 22 8.04 24.19 -77.20
CA PRO A 22 8.52 23.97 -75.85
C PRO A 22 7.73 22.75 -75.38
N VAL A 23 8.41 21.64 -75.15
CA VAL A 23 7.94 20.74 -74.10
C VAL A 23 8.04 21.63 -72.87
N CYS A 24 6.94 22.30 -72.55
CA CYS A 24 6.74 22.90 -71.25
C CYS A 24 6.99 21.73 -70.30
N ALA A 25 8.15 21.71 -69.66
CA ALA A 25 8.18 21.24 -68.29
C ALA A 25 7.04 22.01 -67.63
N ALA A 26 5.97 21.30 -67.24
CA ALA A 26 4.87 21.93 -66.54
C ALA A 26 5.51 22.74 -65.41
N ALA A 27 5.38 24.07 -65.48
CA ALA A 27 5.98 24.94 -64.49
C ALA A 27 5.23 24.65 -63.19
N GLY A 28 5.83 23.84 -62.31
CA GLY A 28 5.21 23.47 -61.04
C GLY A 28 4.82 24.72 -60.27
N ASN A 29 3.65 24.69 -59.64
CA ASN A 29 3.17 25.79 -58.80
C ASN A 29 3.98 25.78 -57.49
N TRP A 30 4.79 26.82 -57.26
CA TRP A 30 5.70 26.85 -56.12
C TRP A 30 5.17 27.72 -54.97
N TRP A 31 5.45 27.32 -53.74
CA TRP A 31 5.14 28.09 -52.54
C TRP A 31 6.00 29.35 -52.50
N SER A 32 5.36 30.50 -52.63
CA SER A 32 6.01 31.80 -52.73
C SER A 32 5.89 32.65 -51.49
N ASP A 33 4.92 32.33 -50.63
CA ASP A 33 4.69 33.01 -49.34
C ASP A 33 4.50 34.54 -49.43
N ASN A 34 4.08 35.07 -50.59
CA ASN A 34 3.95 36.52 -50.81
C ASN A 34 2.63 37.12 -50.28
N GLY A 35 1.66 36.28 -49.92
CA GLY A 35 0.33 36.66 -49.44
C GLY A 35 0.25 36.79 -47.92
N SER A 36 -0.83 37.40 -47.44
CA SER A 36 -1.03 37.59 -45.99
C SER A 36 -1.31 36.27 -45.27
N GLY A 37 -0.70 36.10 -44.10
CA GLY A 37 -1.04 35.03 -43.16
C GLY A 37 -0.53 33.63 -43.56
N HIS A 38 0.32 33.53 -44.59
CA HIS A 38 1.02 32.29 -44.97
C HIS A 38 0.08 31.10 -45.22
N LYS A 39 -1.22 31.35 -45.47
CA LYS A 39 -2.24 30.29 -45.61
C LYS A 39 -2.13 29.58 -46.96
N TRP A 40 -2.26 28.25 -46.95
CA TRP A 40 -2.35 27.45 -48.17
C TRP A 40 -3.45 27.95 -49.11
N THR A 41 -4.60 28.32 -48.54
CA THR A 41 -5.80 28.74 -49.26
C THR A 41 -5.73 30.17 -49.80
N THR A 42 -4.63 30.90 -49.61
CA THR A 42 -4.44 32.26 -50.13
C THR A 42 -3.75 32.20 -51.50
N PRO A 43 -4.43 32.61 -52.60
CA PRO A 43 -3.87 32.63 -53.96
C PRO A 43 -2.48 33.27 -54.08
N ALA A 44 -2.28 34.40 -53.40
CA ALA A 44 -1.03 35.17 -53.45
C ALA A 44 0.18 34.45 -52.83
N ASN A 45 -0.03 33.39 -52.05
CA ASN A 45 1.07 32.56 -51.53
C ASN A 45 1.61 31.58 -52.58
N TRP A 46 0.96 31.43 -53.73
CA TRP A 46 1.38 30.52 -54.79
C TRP A 46 1.98 31.28 -55.96
N GLY A 47 3.03 30.74 -56.57
CA GLY A 47 3.75 31.36 -57.68
C GLY A 47 2.90 31.62 -58.93
N GLN A 48 1.76 30.92 -59.07
CA GLN A 48 0.77 31.16 -60.13
C GLN A 48 -0.44 32.00 -59.69
N ASN A 49 -0.39 32.59 -58.48
CA ASN A 49 -1.41 33.42 -57.87
C ASN A 49 -2.82 32.77 -57.82
N HIS A 50 -2.89 31.47 -57.54
CA HIS A 50 -4.10 30.70 -57.28
C HIS A 50 -3.78 29.47 -56.42
N VAL A 51 -4.78 28.99 -55.67
CA VAL A 51 -4.65 27.79 -54.83
C VAL A 51 -4.53 26.55 -55.73
N PRO A 52 -3.55 25.65 -55.49
CA PRO A 52 -3.36 24.47 -56.31
C PRO A 52 -4.61 23.60 -56.41
N ILE A 53 -4.79 23.01 -57.59
CA ILE A 53 -5.84 22.01 -57.85
C ILE A 53 -5.24 20.62 -58.10
N CYS A 54 -6.09 19.60 -58.06
CA CYS A 54 -5.71 18.18 -58.18
C CYS A 54 -4.93 17.77 -59.45
N SER A 55 -4.89 18.62 -60.48
CA SER A 55 -4.13 18.37 -61.72
C SER A 55 -2.75 19.03 -61.74
N GLU A 56 -2.35 19.73 -60.68
CA GLU A 56 -1.14 20.55 -60.67
C GLU A 56 -0.03 19.99 -59.79
N ASP A 57 1.18 19.99 -60.34
CA ASP A 57 2.39 19.72 -59.56
C ASP A 57 2.71 20.93 -58.70
N ILE A 58 2.93 20.71 -57.40
CA ILE A 58 3.34 21.76 -56.48
C ILE A 58 4.75 21.56 -55.96
N THR A 59 5.41 22.65 -55.54
CA THR A 59 6.71 22.59 -54.86
C THR A 59 6.75 23.53 -53.67
N ILE A 60 7.07 23.00 -52.49
CA ILE A 60 7.22 23.76 -51.26
C ILE A 60 8.69 23.69 -50.86
N ASP A 61 9.35 24.84 -50.84
CA ASP A 61 10.76 24.96 -50.50
C ASP A 61 10.94 26.22 -49.65
N VAL A 62 10.81 26.04 -48.34
CA VAL A 62 10.87 27.14 -47.37
C VAL A 62 12.35 27.52 -47.19
N GLN A 63 12.78 28.55 -47.91
CA GLN A 63 14.15 29.09 -47.91
C GLN A 63 14.15 30.54 -47.41
N GLY A 64 15.21 30.94 -46.70
CA GLY A 64 15.36 32.32 -46.22
C GLY A 64 14.27 32.74 -45.22
N ASP A 65 13.67 33.92 -45.41
CA ASP A 65 12.62 34.48 -44.54
C ASP A 65 11.20 33.94 -44.87
N SER A 66 11.06 32.98 -45.78
CA SER A 66 9.76 32.38 -46.11
C SER A 66 9.22 31.56 -44.93
N ALA A 67 7.94 31.70 -44.63
CA ALA A 67 7.22 30.86 -43.69
C ALA A 67 6.67 29.60 -44.37
N SER A 68 6.51 28.54 -43.58
CA SER A 68 5.80 27.33 -44.01
C SER A 68 4.31 27.60 -44.27
N PRO A 69 3.66 26.81 -45.15
CA PRO A 69 2.22 26.88 -45.34
C PRO A 69 1.45 26.64 -44.03
N VAL A 70 0.57 27.59 -43.70
CA VAL A 70 -0.44 27.48 -42.64
C VAL A 70 -1.68 26.83 -43.22
N ILE A 71 -2.17 25.79 -42.54
CA ILE A 71 -3.33 25.00 -42.95
C ILE A 71 -4.32 25.03 -41.80
N GLU A 72 -5.55 25.44 -42.09
CA GLU A 72 -6.59 25.62 -41.10
C GLU A 72 -7.47 24.37 -40.98
N SER A 73 -8.13 24.24 -39.83
CA SER A 73 -9.08 23.15 -39.60
C SER A 73 -10.20 23.19 -40.65
N GLY A 74 -10.43 22.05 -41.29
CA GLY A 74 -11.42 21.89 -42.36
C GLY A 74 -10.89 22.17 -43.77
N ASP A 75 -9.62 22.56 -43.94
CA ASP A 75 -9.06 22.74 -45.28
C ASP A 75 -8.99 21.41 -46.05
N GLU A 76 -9.39 21.46 -47.33
CA GLU A 76 -9.30 20.36 -48.29
C GLU A 76 -8.27 20.71 -49.38
N LEU A 77 -7.06 20.15 -49.24
CA LEU A 77 -5.93 20.41 -50.10
C LEU A 77 -5.85 19.36 -51.20
N CYS A 78 -5.52 19.75 -52.43
CA CYS A 78 -5.34 18.81 -53.52
C CYS A 78 -4.23 19.21 -54.48
N CYS A 79 -3.45 18.24 -54.97
CA CYS A 79 -2.44 18.44 -56.01
C CYS A 79 -2.21 17.15 -56.83
N ASN A 80 -1.57 17.28 -57.98
CA ASN A 80 -1.10 16.13 -58.77
C ASN A 80 0.24 15.61 -58.23
N ALA A 81 1.21 16.48 -57.95
CA ALA A 81 2.48 16.05 -57.35
C ALA A 81 2.86 16.93 -56.16
N PHE A 82 3.17 16.32 -55.02
CA PHE A 82 3.50 17.01 -53.77
C PHE A 82 5.00 17.01 -53.50
N LYS A 83 5.71 18.11 -53.80
CA LYS A 83 7.17 18.19 -53.64
C LYS A 83 7.53 19.07 -52.45
N PHE A 84 7.68 18.50 -51.26
CA PHE A 84 8.09 19.25 -50.08
C PHE A 84 9.59 19.06 -49.81
N LYS A 85 10.38 20.10 -50.07
CA LYS A 85 11.84 20.07 -50.06
C LYS A 85 12.42 20.44 -48.69
N THR A 86 12.03 21.61 -48.20
CA THR A 86 12.58 22.23 -46.99
C THR A 86 11.47 22.89 -46.20
N GLY A 87 11.51 22.75 -44.87
CA GLY A 87 10.59 23.40 -43.93
C GLY A 87 9.74 22.42 -43.12
N LYS A 88 8.78 22.96 -42.37
CA LYS A 88 7.84 22.18 -41.53
C LYS A 88 6.41 22.51 -41.85
N MET A 89 5.61 21.54 -42.31
CA MET A 89 4.21 21.72 -42.67
C MET A 89 3.34 20.88 -41.75
N GLN A 90 2.29 21.48 -41.18
CA GLN A 90 1.37 20.79 -40.28
C GLN A 90 -0.05 20.80 -40.82
N LEU A 91 -0.62 19.61 -40.99
CA LEU A 91 -2.06 19.41 -41.18
C LEU A 91 -2.71 19.30 -39.80
N LYS A 92 -3.67 20.19 -39.51
CA LYS A 92 -4.47 20.19 -38.27
C LYS A 92 -5.94 20.08 -38.66
N SER A 93 -6.57 18.94 -38.41
CA SER A 93 -7.98 18.71 -38.76
C SER A 93 -8.30 19.01 -40.23
N ALA A 94 -7.39 18.63 -41.14
CA ALA A 94 -7.45 18.95 -42.57
C ALA A 94 -7.19 17.71 -43.45
N SER A 95 -7.44 17.81 -44.75
CA SER A 95 -7.20 16.71 -45.71
C SER A 95 -6.27 17.12 -46.84
N LEU A 96 -5.37 16.21 -47.26
CA LEU A 96 -4.47 16.40 -48.41
C LEU A 96 -4.60 15.23 -49.39
N GLN A 97 -5.08 15.51 -50.61
CA GLN A 97 -5.11 14.56 -51.72
C GLN A 97 -3.95 14.82 -52.70
N VAL A 98 -3.23 13.75 -53.06
CA VAL A 98 -2.13 13.75 -54.03
C VAL A 98 -2.43 12.71 -55.12
N ASN A 99 -2.89 13.16 -56.29
CA ASN A 99 -3.30 12.25 -57.38
C ASN A 99 -2.13 11.53 -58.07
N GLY A 100 -0.91 12.01 -57.87
CA GLY A 100 0.31 11.44 -58.43
C GLY A 100 1.28 11.11 -57.31
N TRP A 101 2.53 11.52 -57.49
CA TRP A 101 3.60 11.20 -56.55
C TRP A 101 3.82 12.34 -55.56
N GLY A 102 4.25 12.02 -54.34
CA GLY A 102 4.46 13.01 -53.28
C GLY A 102 5.70 12.72 -52.44
N GLY A 103 6.09 13.66 -51.58
CA GLY A 103 7.07 13.36 -50.55
C GLY A 103 7.51 14.55 -49.71
N ALA A 104 8.03 14.23 -48.53
CA ALA A 104 8.72 15.14 -47.62
C ALA A 104 10.23 14.84 -47.66
N GLY A 105 11.04 15.87 -47.90
CA GLY A 105 12.50 15.78 -47.98
C GLY A 105 12.97 15.15 -49.28
N SER A 106 12.55 15.71 -50.42
CA SER A 106 12.81 15.12 -51.73
C SER A 106 13.28 16.13 -52.77
N TRP A 107 14.30 15.77 -53.57
CA TRP A 107 15.03 16.58 -54.58
C TRP A 107 15.66 17.94 -54.15
N GLY A 108 16.93 17.92 -53.73
CA GLY A 108 17.82 19.08 -53.48
C GLY A 108 17.99 19.56 -52.03
N GLY A 109 19.05 19.10 -51.33
CA GLY A 109 19.75 19.79 -50.23
C GLY A 109 19.04 20.16 -48.91
N GLY A 110 17.72 19.96 -48.79
CA GLY A 110 16.88 20.39 -47.67
C GLY A 110 16.44 19.27 -46.70
N THR A 111 15.79 19.72 -45.63
CA THR A 111 15.11 18.88 -44.63
C THR A 111 13.65 19.28 -44.56
N ALA A 112 12.73 18.33 -44.76
CA ALA A 112 11.29 18.60 -44.66
C ALA A 112 10.61 17.73 -43.59
N GLU A 113 9.71 18.33 -42.82
CA GLU A 113 8.90 17.67 -41.81
C GLU A 113 7.41 17.88 -42.06
N LEU A 114 6.70 16.79 -42.32
CA LEU A 114 5.25 16.78 -42.47
C LEU A 114 4.59 16.20 -41.20
N LEU A 115 3.79 17.01 -40.52
CA LEU A 115 3.08 16.63 -39.30
C LEU A 115 1.58 16.55 -39.55
N LEU A 116 0.97 15.40 -39.26
CA LEU A 116 -0.47 15.19 -39.35
C LEU A 116 -1.06 15.03 -37.95
N SER A 117 -2.07 15.83 -37.63
CA SER A 117 -2.84 15.76 -36.40
C SER A 117 -4.33 15.84 -36.72
N ASP A 118 -5.13 14.85 -36.32
CA ASP A 118 -6.55 14.76 -36.65
C ASP A 118 -6.83 14.92 -38.17
N SER A 119 -5.89 14.52 -39.03
CA SER A 119 -5.88 14.86 -40.46
C SER A 119 -5.83 13.63 -41.35
N THR A 120 -6.16 13.82 -42.63
CA THR A 120 -6.07 12.77 -43.65
C THR A 120 -5.06 13.13 -44.75
N LEU A 121 -4.31 12.15 -45.23
CA LEU A 121 -3.50 12.26 -46.44
C LEU A 121 -3.77 11.05 -47.33
N ASP A 122 -4.20 11.28 -48.58
CA ASP A 122 -4.36 10.23 -49.57
C ASP A 122 -3.47 10.51 -50.78
N ALA A 123 -2.53 9.61 -51.07
CA ALA A 123 -1.66 9.67 -52.23
C ALA A 123 -1.88 8.47 -53.15
N GLU A 124 -2.23 8.73 -54.41
CA GLU A 124 -2.47 7.67 -55.39
C GLU A 124 -1.16 7.02 -55.88
N GLY A 125 -0.09 7.81 -55.99
CA GLY A 125 1.22 7.40 -56.50
C GLY A 125 2.26 7.11 -55.42
N ILE A 126 3.54 7.18 -55.80
CA ILE A 126 4.66 6.90 -54.88
C ILE A 126 4.80 8.08 -53.91
N PHE A 127 4.94 7.78 -52.61
CA PHE A 127 5.23 8.78 -51.60
C PHE A 127 6.61 8.56 -50.99
N TYR A 128 7.42 9.61 -50.90
CA TYR A 128 8.78 9.55 -50.35
C TYR A 128 8.86 10.24 -48.99
N VAL A 129 9.44 9.57 -48.01
CA VAL A 129 9.92 10.18 -46.75
C VAL A 129 11.44 10.07 -46.79
N GLY A 130 12.08 11.15 -47.25
CA GLY A 130 13.51 11.18 -47.55
C GLY A 130 13.85 10.49 -48.87
N ASN A 131 14.17 11.29 -49.90
CA ASN A 131 14.70 10.80 -51.17
C ASN A 131 15.91 11.66 -51.57
N SER A 132 17.09 11.06 -51.45
CA SER A 132 18.39 11.73 -51.54
C SER A 132 18.53 12.95 -50.62
N GLN A 133 17.83 12.93 -49.47
CA GLN A 133 17.68 14.03 -48.50
C GLN A 133 17.03 13.55 -47.18
N THR A 134 16.85 14.47 -46.23
CA THR A 134 16.18 14.22 -44.95
C THR A 134 14.68 14.54 -45.03
N GLY A 135 13.85 13.51 -44.88
CA GLY A 135 12.40 13.64 -44.76
C GLY A 135 11.89 13.08 -43.45
N ARG A 136 10.93 13.78 -42.84
CA ARG A 136 10.23 13.34 -41.63
C ARG A 136 8.73 13.39 -41.86
N MET A 137 8.02 12.35 -41.44
CA MET A 137 6.57 12.32 -41.42
C MET A 137 6.08 11.81 -40.07
N THR A 138 5.20 12.57 -39.42
CA THR A 138 4.65 12.26 -38.10
C THR A 138 3.12 12.18 -38.21
N VAL A 139 2.55 11.05 -37.82
CA VAL A 139 1.10 10.77 -37.88
C VAL A 139 0.58 10.61 -36.46
N LYS A 140 -0.22 11.57 -35.97
CA LYS A 140 -0.72 11.58 -34.58
C LYS A 140 -2.19 12.03 -34.46
N ASN A 141 -2.73 11.98 -33.24
CA ASN A 141 -4.09 12.33 -32.86
C ASN A 141 -5.12 11.66 -33.78
N GLY A 142 -5.01 10.34 -33.96
CA GLY A 142 -5.92 9.55 -34.82
C GLY A 142 -5.86 9.85 -36.33
N SER A 143 -4.85 10.58 -36.82
CA SER A 143 -4.69 10.87 -38.26
C SER A 143 -4.60 9.61 -39.12
N SER A 144 -5.02 9.70 -40.38
CA SER A 144 -4.93 8.59 -41.34
C SER A 144 -4.14 8.99 -42.59
N VAL A 145 -3.22 8.12 -43.00
CA VAL A 145 -2.43 8.26 -44.22
C VAL A 145 -2.68 7.05 -45.10
N ARG A 146 -3.06 7.28 -46.36
CA ARG A 146 -3.22 6.24 -47.37
C ARG A 146 -2.29 6.52 -48.55
N ILE A 147 -1.50 5.53 -48.94
CA ILE A 147 -0.63 5.58 -50.11
C ILE A 147 -0.98 4.39 -51.00
N SER A 148 -1.76 4.63 -52.05
CA SER A 148 -2.28 3.59 -52.93
C SER A 148 -1.21 2.97 -53.86
N ASN A 149 0.04 3.39 -53.76
CA ASN A 149 1.17 2.73 -54.43
C ASN A 149 2.28 2.40 -53.43
N THR A 150 3.46 3.02 -53.55
CA THR A 150 4.64 2.66 -52.76
C THR A 150 4.99 3.79 -51.80
N LEU A 151 5.15 3.46 -50.51
CA LEU A 151 5.82 4.32 -49.55
C LEU A 151 7.32 3.97 -49.52
N TRP A 152 8.15 4.95 -49.84
CA TRP A 152 9.61 4.86 -49.77
C TRP A 152 10.14 5.62 -48.56
N ILE A 153 10.95 4.96 -47.75
CA ILE A 153 11.68 5.56 -46.65
C ILE A 153 13.18 5.59 -46.99
N ALA A 154 13.79 6.78 -46.95
CA ALA A 154 15.22 7.03 -47.13
C ALA A 154 15.82 6.59 -48.48
N ARG A 155 15.09 6.76 -49.60
CA ARG A 155 15.56 6.36 -50.93
C ARG A 155 16.88 7.04 -51.32
N SER A 156 17.95 6.29 -51.55
CA SER A 156 19.18 6.82 -52.18
C SER A 156 19.03 6.80 -53.70
N GLU A 157 18.94 7.99 -54.31
CA GLU A 157 18.96 8.17 -55.76
C GLU A 157 20.30 8.81 -56.17
N ASN A 158 20.96 8.25 -57.18
CA ASN A 158 22.27 8.71 -57.70
C ASN A 158 23.42 8.75 -56.66
N ASN A 159 23.48 7.78 -55.74
CA ASN A 159 24.47 7.71 -54.65
C ASN A 159 24.50 8.95 -53.74
N ALA A 160 23.36 9.64 -53.60
CA ALA A 160 23.22 10.72 -52.64
C ALA A 160 22.73 10.18 -51.29
N PRO A 161 23.22 10.73 -50.16
CA PRO A 161 22.75 10.32 -48.85
C PRO A 161 21.26 10.63 -48.66
N ALA A 162 20.53 9.75 -47.97
CA ALA A 162 19.12 9.95 -47.67
C ALA A 162 18.78 9.55 -46.22
N SER A 163 17.89 10.30 -45.58
CA SER A 163 17.39 10.01 -44.25
C SER A 163 15.87 10.12 -44.27
N GLY A 164 15.19 9.06 -43.85
CA GLY A 164 13.72 8.99 -43.90
C GLY A 164 13.21 8.52 -42.57
N HIS A 165 12.40 9.34 -41.89
CA HIS A 165 11.88 9.02 -40.56
C HIS A 165 10.36 9.09 -40.58
N LEU A 166 9.70 7.95 -40.39
CA LEU A 166 8.25 7.87 -40.20
C LEU A 166 7.94 7.59 -38.73
N PHE A 167 7.18 8.46 -38.10
CA PHE A 167 6.63 8.27 -36.76
C PHE A 167 5.11 8.09 -36.83
N ILE A 168 4.61 6.98 -36.31
CA ILE A 168 3.18 6.67 -36.22
C ILE A 168 2.80 6.60 -34.74
N ALA A 169 2.23 7.69 -34.22
CA ALA A 169 1.95 7.85 -32.81
C ALA A 169 0.75 6.98 -32.39
N ASP A 170 -0.44 7.38 -32.80
CA ASP A 170 -1.76 6.80 -32.49
C ASP A 170 -2.67 6.85 -33.75
N GLY A 171 -2.07 7.12 -34.92
CA GLY A 171 -2.74 7.15 -36.21
C GLY A 171 -2.54 5.90 -37.05
N THR A 172 -3.08 5.92 -38.27
CA THR A 172 -3.00 4.80 -39.21
C THR A 172 -2.26 5.19 -40.49
N VAL A 173 -1.40 4.29 -40.98
CA VAL A 173 -0.76 4.42 -42.28
C VAL A 173 -1.07 3.16 -43.09
N GLU A 174 -1.74 3.30 -44.22
CA GLU A 174 -2.04 2.20 -45.14
C GLU A 174 -1.30 2.42 -46.46
N VAL A 175 -0.57 1.41 -46.93
CA VAL A 175 0.25 1.48 -48.16
C VAL A 175 0.04 0.23 -49.02
N ASN A 176 0.21 0.30 -50.34
CA ASN A 176 0.21 -0.91 -51.16
C ASN A 176 1.57 -1.64 -51.14
N TRP A 177 2.67 -0.89 -51.12
CA TRP A 177 4.03 -1.41 -51.01
C TRP A 177 4.88 -0.57 -50.07
N LEU A 178 5.66 -1.23 -49.21
CA LEU A 178 6.70 -0.59 -48.40
C LEU A 178 8.09 -0.87 -48.99
N ARG A 179 8.90 0.19 -49.10
CA ARG A 179 10.33 0.13 -49.43
C ARG A 179 11.11 0.98 -48.43
N VAL A 180 12.14 0.39 -47.82
CA VAL A 180 13.08 1.09 -46.94
C VAL A 180 14.47 0.84 -47.50
N ASP A 181 15.21 1.91 -47.77
CA ASP A 181 16.61 1.81 -48.19
C ASP A 181 17.52 1.93 -46.96
N ASN A 182 18.37 0.93 -46.78
CA ASN A 182 19.29 0.76 -45.67
C ASN A 182 20.74 0.59 -46.14
N SER A 183 21.07 1.09 -47.33
CA SER A 183 22.44 1.12 -47.83
C SER A 183 23.35 2.00 -46.94
N GLN A 184 24.68 1.92 -47.09
CA GLN A 184 25.63 2.74 -46.33
C GLN A 184 25.39 4.27 -46.44
N LEU A 185 24.63 4.70 -47.45
CA LEU A 185 24.31 6.11 -47.71
C LEU A 185 22.91 6.49 -47.20
N SER A 186 22.09 5.54 -46.76
CA SER A 186 20.70 5.76 -46.37
C SER A 186 20.40 5.35 -44.93
N THR A 187 19.57 6.13 -44.25
CA THR A 187 19.06 5.81 -42.91
C THR A 187 17.55 5.93 -42.87
N GLY A 188 16.87 4.81 -43.11
CA GLY A 188 15.42 4.72 -42.98
C GLY A 188 14.99 4.24 -41.59
N LYS A 189 14.11 4.98 -40.91
CA LYS A 189 13.55 4.61 -39.62
C LYS A 189 12.02 4.70 -39.65
N ILE A 190 11.37 3.68 -39.13
CA ILE A 190 9.94 3.66 -38.86
C ILE A 190 9.78 3.39 -37.37
N ASN A 191 9.13 4.30 -36.67
CA ASN A 191 8.84 4.14 -35.26
C ASN A 191 7.32 4.19 -35.07
N ILE A 192 6.79 3.16 -34.42
CA ILE A 192 5.36 3.00 -34.19
C ILE A 192 5.17 2.98 -32.67
N THR A 193 4.17 3.70 -32.16
CA THR A 193 3.71 3.57 -30.77
C THR A 193 2.32 2.93 -30.78
N ASP A 194 1.26 3.61 -30.35
CA ASP A 194 -0.12 3.12 -30.35
C ASP A 194 -0.80 3.05 -31.75
N GLY A 195 -0.11 3.52 -32.80
CA GLY A 195 -0.61 3.51 -34.17
C GLY A 195 -0.37 2.20 -34.92
N SER A 196 -0.65 2.23 -36.23
CA SER A 196 -0.45 1.04 -37.08
C SER A 196 -0.01 1.36 -38.50
N LEU A 197 0.84 0.51 -39.06
CA LEU A 197 1.18 0.47 -40.49
C LEU A 197 0.59 -0.79 -41.13
N THR A 198 -0.26 -0.62 -42.14
CA THR A 198 -0.83 -1.71 -42.94
C THR A 198 -0.28 -1.66 -44.35
N ILE A 199 0.20 -2.80 -44.84
CA ILE A 199 0.66 -3.01 -46.22
C ILE A 199 -0.36 -3.90 -46.91
N ASN A 200 -0.97 -3.45 -48.00
CA ASN A 200 -1.97 -4.17 -48.79
C ASN A 200 -1.36 -5.26 -49.71
N ALA A 201 -0.30 -5.89 -49.23
CA ALA A 201 0.36 -7.01 -49.86
C ALA A 201 0.99 -7.89 -48.76
N ASP A 202 1.29 -9.13 -49.11
CA ASP A 202 2.14 -9.99 -48.28
C ASP A 202 3.60 -9.53 -48.42
N GLN A 203 4.06 -8.75 -47.44
CA GLN A 203 5.44 -8.32 -47.24
C GLN A 203 5.90 -8.69 -45.83
N GLN A 204 5.36 -9.78 -45.25
CA GLN A 204 5.67 -10.20 -43.89
C GLN A 204 7.17 -10.46 -43.69
N ASP A 205 7.82 -11.13 -44.64
CA ASP A 205 9.28 -11.39 -44.60
C ASP A 205 10.10 -10.10 -44.57
N LEU A 206 9.74 -9.12 -45.42
CA LEU A 206 10.40 -7.82 -45.44
C LEU A 206 10.20 -7.07 -44.11
N ALA A 207 8.97 -7.05 -43.59
CA ALA A 207 8.66 -6.38 -42.33
C ALA A 207 9.40 -7.00 -41.15
N ASN A 208 9.49 -8.33 -41.09
CA ASN A 208 10.27 -9.05 -40.09
C ASN A 208 11.78 -8.81 -40.22
N GLN A 209 12.30 -8.73 -41.45
CA GLN A 209 13.70 -8.36 -41.69
C GLN A 209 13.99 -6.93 -41.21
N LEU A 210 13.17 -5.95 -41.60
CA LEU A 210 13.36 -4.57 -41.19
C LEU A 210 13.21 -4.38 -39.66
N LYS A 211 12.33 -5.15 -39.02
CA LYS A 211 12.23 -5.24 -37.56
C LYS A 211 13.53 -5.79 -36.94
N SER A 212 14.05 -6.91 -37.42
CA SER A 212 15.24 -7.55 -36.84
C SER A 212 16.51 -6.72 -37.03
N GLU A 213 16.59 -5.95 -38.10
CA GLU A 213 17.68 -5.01 -38.38
C GLU A 213 17.51 -3.66 -37.65
N GLY A 214 16.41 -3.46 -36.91
CA GLY A 214 16.17 -2.27 -36.08
C GLY A 214 15.66 -1.04 -36.84
N PHE A 215 15.25 -1.20 -38.09
CA PHE A 215 14.66 -0.13 -38.91
C PHE A 215 13.19 0.12 -38.58
N ILE A 216 12.47 -0.90 -38.11
CA ILE A 216 11.14 -0.76 -37.52
C ILE A 216 11.25 -1.00 -36.03
N LYS A 217 10.87 0.01 -35.24
CA LYS A 217 10.91 -0.06 -33.79
C LYS A 217 9.54 0.25 -33.20
N ALA A 218 9.28 -0.36 -32.05
CA ALA A 218 8.18 0.01 -31.17
C ALA A 218 8.74 0.98 -30.13
N TYR A 219 8.09 2.14 -29.94
CA TYR A 219 8.46 3.11 -28.89
C TYR A 219 9.97 3.41 -28.86
N GLY A 220 10.57 3.76 -29.99
CA GLY A 220 12.01 4.10 -30.09
C GLY A 220 12.97 2.92 -29.95
N GLY A 221 12.45 1.71 -29.71
CA GLY A 221 13.23 0.50 -29.41
C GLY A 221 13.15 0.07 -27.95
N HIS A 222 12.08 0.47 -27.25
CA HIS A 222 11.86 0.14 -25.85
C HIS A 222 11.88 -1.39 -25.61
N PRO A 223 12.59 -1.89 -24.58
CA PRO A 223 12.79 -3.34 -24.38
C PRO A 223 11.51 -4.13 -24.12
N LEU A 224 10.45 -3.47 -23.63
CA LEU A 224 9.15 -4.09 -23.36
C LEU A 224 8.13 -3.93 -24.49
N ALA A 225 8.43 -3.11 -25.49
CA ALA A 225 7.58 -2.93 -26.64
C ALA A 225 8.14 -3.77 -27.79
N GLU A 226 7.31 -4.65 -28.34
CA GLU A 226 7.67 -5.43 -29.51
C GLU A 226 6.86 -4.96 -30.72
N VAL A 227 7.53 -4.86 -31.87
CA VAL A 227 6.85 -4.72 -33.15
C VAL A 227 6.20 -6.05 -33.47
N GLU A 228 4.88 -6.11 -33.49
CA GLU A 228 4.13 -7.26 -33.99
C GLU A 228 3.95 -7.12 -35.49
N VAL A 229 4.36 -8.15 -36.23
CA VAL A 229 4.13 -8.26 -37.67
C VAL A 229 3.22 -9.46 -37.89
N ARG A 230 2.03 -9.23 -38.44
CA ARG A 230 1.05 -10.28 -38.72
C ARG A 230 0.46 -10.17 -40.12
N LEU A 231 0.02 -11.29 -40.65
CA LEU A 231 -0.63 -11.37 -41.95
C LEU A 231 -2.12 -11.61 -41.72
N GLU A 232 -2.95 -10.67 -42.15
CA GLU A 232 -4.40 -10.75 -42.03
C GLU A 232 -5.05 -10.46 -43.39
N ASN A 233 -5.85 -11.39 -43.90
CA ASN A 233 -6.56 -11.24 -45.18
C ASN A 233 -5.66 -10.84 -46.37
N GLY A 234 -4.42 -11.34 -46.41
CA GLY A 234 -3.44 -11.02 -47.46
C GLY A 234 -2.76 -9.65 -47.30
N LYS A 235 -2.99 -8.95 -46.19
CA LYS A 235 -2.35 -7.68 -45.82
C LYS A 235 -1.35 -7.91 -44.68
N THR A 236 -0.17 -7.30 -44.78
CA THR A 236 0.79 -7.29 -43.67
C THR A 236 0.46 -6.14 -42.73
N ILE A 237 0.14 -6.44 -41.48
CA ILE A 237 -0.14 -5.45 -40.45
C ILE A 237 1.05 -5.40 -39.50
N ILE A 238 1.54 -4.19 -39.27
CA ILE A 238 2.65 -3.88 -38.36
C ILE A 238 2.07 -2.96 -37.30
N GLN A 239 2.06 -3.45 -36.07
CA GLN A 239 1.60 -2.72 -34.88
C GLN A 239 2.62 -2.89 -33.78
N THR A 240 2.47 -2.14 -32.70
CA THR A 240 3.19 -2.47 -31.49
C THR A 240 2.31 -3.31 -30.59
N GLN A 241 2.95 -4.25 -29.91
CA GLN A 241 2.41 -4.80 -28.69
C GLN A 241 3.38 -4.52 -27.57
N ILE A 242 2.85 -4.02 -26.46
CA ILE A 242 3.57 -4.09 -25.20
C ILE A 242 3.47 -5.55 -24.77
N LYS A 243 4.61 -6.26 -24.68
CA LYS A 243 4.63 -7.59 -24.09
C LYS A 243 3.96 -7.44 -22.73
N THR A 244 2.87 -8.21 -22.51
CA THR A 244 2.05 -8.23 -21.30
C THR A 244 2.73 -7.51 -20.16
N PHE A 245 2.24 -6.29 -19.83
CA PHE A 245 2.81 -5.42 -18.81
C PHE A 245 3.35 -6.29 -17.66
N PRO A 246 4.67 -6.47 -17.54
CA PRO A 246 5.20 -6.91 -16.27
C PRO A 246 4.82 -5.76 -15.35
N SER A 247 4.13 -6.10 -14.27
CA SER A 247 3.57 -5.15 -13.31
C SER A 247 4.71 -4.53 -12.48
N ASP A 248 5.86 -4.32 -13.10
CA ASP A 248 7.15 -4.47 -12.46
C ASP A 248 8.23 -4.22 -13.55
N LEU A 249 8.66 -2.98 -13.67
CA LEU A 249 9.66 -2.51 -14.64
C LEU A 249 11.09 -2.80 -14.18
N ASN A 250 11.33 -3.02 -12.87
CA ASN A 250 12.64 -3.34 -12.29
C ASN A 250 12.87 -4.86 -12.10
N ALA A 251 11.89 -5.71 -12.43
CA ALA A 251 11.88 -7.17 -12.31
C ALA A 251 11.84 -7.71 -10.86
N ASP A 252 11.26 -6.96 -9.91
CA ASP A 252 11.11 -7.34 -8.49
C ASP A 252 9.75 -7.97 -8.10
N TYR A 253 8.86 -8.10 -9.08
CA TYR A 253 7.48 -8.59 -9.03
C TYR A 253 6.48 -7.72 -8.24
N VAL A 254 6.76 -6.43 -8.06
CA VAL A 254 5.93 -5.45 -7.34
C VAL A 254 5.70 -4.21 -8.21
N VAL A 255 4.45 -3.72 -8.32
CA VAL A 255 4.18 -2.41 -8.94
C VAL A 255 4.44 -1.31 -7.90
N ASP A 256 5.50 -0.52 -8.06
CA ASP A 256 5.87 0.50 -7.08
C ASP A 256 6.32 1.85 -7.67
N LEU A 257 6.90 2.72 -6.82
CA LEU A 257 7.38 4.05 -7.20
C LEU A 257 8.65 4.04 -8.04
N GLU A 258 9.44 2.98 -7.96
CA GLU A 258 10.66 2.81 -8.73
C GLU A 258 10.30 2.53 -10.20
N ASP A 259 9.23 1.76 -10.44
CA ASP A 259 8.65 1.56 -11.77
C ASP A 259 8.24 2.86 -12.46
N PHE A 260 7.58 3.76 -11.73
CA PHE A 260 7.17 5.06 -12.27
C PHE A 260 8.33 6.06 -12.40
N SER A 261 9.35 5.96 -11.55
CA SER A 261 10.58 6.75 -11.66
C SER A 261 11.38 6.32 -12.89
N ASN A 262 11.44 5.02 -13.17
CA ASN A 262 12.06 4.46 -14.37
C ASN A 262 11.30 4.84 -15.64
N LEU A 263 9.97 4.93 -15.62
CA LEU A 263 9.17 5.52 -16.71
C LEU A 263 9.54 6.98 -17.00
N GLY A 264 9.74 7.79 -15.95
CA GLY A 264 10.14 9.19 -16.08
C GLY A 264 11.56 9.38 -16.62
N GLU A 265 12.51 8.55 -16.17
CA GLU A 265 13.90 8.60 -16.65
C GLU A 265 14.04 8.04 -18.08
N CYS A 266 13.26 7.03 -18.45
CA CYS A 266 13.18 6.54 -19.83
C CYS A 266 12.61 7.60 -20.80
N TRP A 267 11.55 8.31 -20.42
CA TRP A 267 10.98 9.42 -21.20
C TRP A 267 11.98 10.57 -21.38
N LEU A 268 12.73 10.92 -20.34
CA LEU A 268 13.75 11.98 -20.39
C LEU A 268 14.97 11.57 -21.22
N SER A 269 15.39 10.31 -21.16
CA SER A 269 16.56 9.82 -21.91
C SER A 269 16.35 9.80 -23.43
N ASP A 270 15.10 9.62 -23.91
CA ASP A 270 14.77 9.72 -25.33
C ASP A 270 14.53 11.18 -25.78
N PHE A 271 14.08 12.06 -24.87
CA PHE A 271 13.90 13.48 -25.13
C PHE A 271 15.23 14.23 -25.25
N GLU A 272 16.26 13.81 -24.50
CA GLU A 272 17.59 14.44 -24.53
C GLU A 272 18.53 13.88 -25.62
N ASN A 273 18.30 12.67 -26.15
CA ASN A 273 19.23 12.01 -27.08
C ASN A 273 18.88 12.09 -28.57
N ASP A 274 17.67 12.51 -28.93
CA ASP A 274 17.33 12.86 -30.31
C ASP A 274 16.84 14.32 -30.30
N ASN A 275 17.46 15.21 -31.07
CA ASN A 275 17.12 16.63 -31.21
C ASN A 275 15.61 16.86 -31.52
N PHE A 276 14.77 16.78 -30.49
CA PHE A 276 13.38 17.20 -30.42
C PHE A 276 13.36 18.69 -30.07
N SER A 277 14.06 19.51 -30.87
CA SER A 277 13.70 20.92 -30.93
C SER A 277 12.47 21.02 -31.83
N GLU A 278 11.41 21.58 -31.28
CA GLU A 278 10.17 21.98 -31.97
C GLU A 278 9.07 20.92 -32.10
N THR A 279 8.47 20.52 -30.98
CA THR A 279 7.00 20.33 -30.96
C THR A 279 6.36 21.65 -30.53
N ALA A 280 5.90 22.39 -31.54
CA ALA A 280 5.05 23.55 -31.39
C ALA A 280 3.72 23.20 -30.68
N ASP A 281 3.23 24.16 -29.90
CA ASP A 281 1.91 24.30 -29.28
C ASP A 281 1.66 23.64 -27.91
N LEU A 282 2.71 23.44 -27.12
CA LEU A 282 2.62 23.75 -25.69
C LEU A 282 3.65 24.84 -25.47
N GLU A 283 3.26 26.05 -25.05
CA GLU A 283 4.21 26.93 -24.38
C GLU A 283 4.34 26.44 -22.93
N PRO A 284 5.50 25.94 -22.48
CA PRO A 284 5.79 25.82 -21.06
C PRO A 284 6.84 26.88 -20.73
N SER A 285 6.37 27.98 -20.15
CA SER A 285 7.20 28.69 -19.19
C SER A 285 7.51 27.71 -18.05
N GLY A 286 8.67 27.06 -18.11
CA GLY A 286 9.21 26.24 -17.03
C GLY A 286 9.50 24.81 -17.43
N ASN A 287 10.76 24.40 -17.31
CA ASN A 287 11.19 23.00 -17.36
C ASN A 287 10.37 22.20 -16.34
N ILE A 288 9.69 21.13 -16.77
CA ILE A 288 9.08 20.16 -15.86
C ILE A 288 10.24 19.43 -15.16
N THR A 289 10.44 19.71 -13.88
CA THR A 289 11.46 19.09 -13.05
C THR A 289 11.00 17.72 -12.52
N LYS A 290 11.91 16.90 -11.99
CA LYS A 290 11.57 15.68 -11.22
C LYS A 290 10.59 15.98 -10.07
N GLN A 291 10.68 17.20 -9.51
CA GLN A 291 9.74 17.72 -8.51
C GLN A 291 8.33 17.90 -9.10
N ASP A 292 8.20 18.40 -10.34
CA ASP A 292 6.92 18.65 -11.01
C ASP A 292 6.22 17.35 -11.43
N LEU A 293 6.98 16.34 -11.88
CA LEU A 293 6.45 15.00 -12.15
C LEU A 293 6.01 14.28 -10.87
N LYS A 294 6.79 14.40 -9.78
CA LYS A 294 6.38 13.97 -8.43
C LYS A 294 5.11 14.73 -8.00
N GLN A 295 5.01 16.02 -8.32
CA GLN A 295 3.85 16.84 -7.99
C GLN A 295 2.58 16.43 -8.74
N LEU A 296 2.71 16.08 -10.03
CA LEU A 296 1.66 15.54 -10.88
C LEU A 296 1.21 14.15 -10.43
N ALA A 297 2.15 13.24 -10.18
CA ALA A 297 1.85 11.90 -9.65
C ALA A 297 1.09 11.99 -8.32
N ILE A 298 1.50 12.90 -7.44
CA ILE A 298 0.83 13.07 -6.15
C ILE A 298 -0.52 13.76 -6.28
N SER A 299 -0.67 14.72 -7.20
CA SER A 299 -1.99 15.30 -7.50
C SER A 299 -2.97 14.24 -8.03
N TRP A 300 -2.46 13.25 -8.78
CA TRP A 300 -3.25 12.13 -9.29
C TRP A 300 -3.53 11.06 -8.23
N LEU A 301 -2.60 10.83 -7.29
CA LEU A 301 -2.78 9.92 -6.15
C LEU A 301 -3.78 10.46 -5.12
N SER A 302 -3.77 11.77 -4.85
CA SER A 302 -4.77 12.43 -3.99
C SER A 302 -6.20 12.35 -4.55
N LEU A 303 -6.36 12.18 -5.87
CA LEU A 303 -7.67 11.97 -6.52
C LEU A 303 -8.14 10.50 -6.48
N LYS A 304 -7.33 9.57 -5.95
CA LYS A 304 -7.58 8.12 -6.00
C LYS A 304 -7.21 7.37 -4.70
N SER A 305 -7.07 8.05 -3.56
CA SER A 305 -6.94 7.36 -2.26
C SER A 305 -8.22 6.57 -1.98
N ASP A 306 -8.06 5.35 -1.45
CA ASP A 306 -9.20 4.55 -0.99
C ASP A 306 -9.60 4.95 0.44
N VAL A 307 -8.64 5.49 1.19
CA VAL A 307 -8.76 5.92 2.59
C VAL A 307 -7.97 7.21 2.77
N GLU A 308 -8.60 8.20 3.41
CA GLU A 308 -8.01 9.48 3.74
C GLU A 308 -8.16 9.72 5.25
N ILE A 309 -7.06 10.04 5.92
CA ILE A 309 -7.02 10.32 7.35
C ILE A 309 -6.43 11.70 7.54
N VAL A 310 -7.17 12.59 8.20
CA VAL A 310 -6.69 13.91 8.57
C VAL A 310 -6.26 13.87 10.03
N ILE A 311 -5.00 14.24 10.29
CA ILE A 311 -4.40 14.28 11.62
C ILE A 311 -4.07 15.73 11.97
N ASP A 312 -4.64 16.22 13.06
CA ASP A 312 -4.30 17.52 13.64
C ASP A 312 -3.73 17.30 15.04
N ASN A 313 -2.45 17.62 15.23
CA ASN A 313 -1.77 17.49 16.52
C ASN A 313 -2.32 18.44 17.61
N ASN A 314 -3.17 19.40 17.24
CA ASN A 314 -3.90 20.24 18.19
C ASN A 314 -5.17 19.57 18.72
N ASN A 315 -5.67 18.51 18.05
CA ASN A 315 -6.88 17.80 18.44
C ASN A 315 -6.54 16.57 19.30
N GLN A 316 -5.93 16.84 20.44
CA GLN A 316 -5.52 15.85 21.43
C GLN A 316 -6.71 15.34 22.24
N LEU A 317 -6.73 14.03 22.51
CA LEU A 317 -7.79 13.38 23.29
C LEU A 317 -7.31 13.10 24.71
N HIS A 318 -6.43 12.12 24.89
CA HIS A 318 -5.91 11.67 26.17
C HIS A 318 -4.54 11.02 26.01
N GLN A 319 -3.81 10.82 27.11
CA GLN A 319 -2.56 10.08 27.09
C GLN A 319 -2.85 8.58 26.99
N ILE A 320 -2.21 7.90 26.04
CA ILE A 320 -2.33 6.45 25.87
C ILE A 320 -1.58 5.79 27.02
N SER A 321 -2.25 4.90 27.76
CA SER A 321 -1.59 4.23 28.88
C SER A 321 -0.41 3.35 28.42
N PRO A 322 0.75 3.40 29.11
CA PRO A 322 1.85 2.47 28.86
C PRO A 322 1.51 1.02 29.24
N TYR A 323 0.49 0.81 30.10
CA TYR A 323 0.16 -0.50 30.66
C TYR A 323 -0.80 -1.35 29.79
N LEU A 324 -1.03 -0.97 28.53
CA LEU A 324 -1.99 -1.66 27.66
C LEU A 324 -1.47 -2.98 27.07
N ASN A 325 -0.15 -3.13 26.94
CA ASN A 325 0.45 -4.32 26.33
C ASN A 325 1.01 -5.32 27.36
N GLY A 326 0.38 -5.39 28.54
CA GLY A 326 0.77 -6.29 29.62
C GLY A 326 0.43 -7.76 29.35
N THR A 327 0.95 -8.64 30.21
CA THR A 327 0.69 -10.09 30.18
C THR A 327 0.62 -10.66 31.60
N CYS A 328 0.36 -11.97 31.72
CA CYS A 328 0.30 -12.71 32.98
C CYS A 328 1.32 -13.86 33.06
N VAL A 329 1.61 -14.29 34.28
CA VAL A 329 2.46 -15.45 34.63
C VAL A 329 1.62 -16.54 35.28
N ASN A 330 1.57 -17.72 34.67
CA ASN A 330 0.74 -18.83 35.14
C ASN A 330 1.53 -19.72 36.11
N THR A 331 1.30 -19.62 37.41
CA THR A 331 2.25 -20.16 38.43
C THR A 331 2.51 -21.66 38.33
N CYS A 332 1.51 -22.44 37.90
CA CYS A 332 1.65 -23.89 37.78
C CYS A 332 2.36 -24.33 36.49
N PHE A 333 2.47 -23.45 35.50
CA PHE A 333 3.04 -23.73 34.18
C PHE A 333 4.36 -22.98 33.94
N ASP A 334 4.42 -21.72 34.35
CA ASP A 334 5.55 -20.79 34.29
C ASP A 334 6.48 -20.97 35.49
N ASN A 335 6.97 -22.19 35.64
CA ASN A 335 7.84 -22.58 36.74
C ASN A 335 9.30 -22.12 36.52
N ASP A 336 10.15 -22.16 37.55
CA ASP A 336 11.52 -21.60 37.48
C ASP A 336 12.36 -22.26 36.41
N GLN A 337 12.21 -23.59 36.27
CA GLN A 337 12.92 -24.33 35.23
C GLN A 337 12.55 -23.83 33.84
N ARG A 338 11.26 -23.55 33.59
CA ARG A 338 10.77 -23.05 32.30
C ARG A 338 11.29 -21.65 32.00
N TRP A 339 11.46 -20.81 33.03
CA TRP A 339 11.97 -19.43 32.89
C TRP A 339 13.51 -19.34 32.92
N SER A 340 14.20 -20.36 33.44
CA SER A 340 15.64 -20.37 33.69
C SER A 340 16.53 -20.13 32.45
N ASN A 341 16.04 -20.45 31.25
CA ASN A 341 16.80 -20.25 30.01
C ASN A 341 16.70 -18.81 29.47
N GLY A 342 15.90 -17.94 30.10
CA GLY A 342 15.72 -16.54 29.73
C GLY A 342 14.84 -16.27 28.51
N ILE A 343 14.34 -17.31 27.82
CA ILE A 343 13.56 -17.13 26.58
C ILE A 343 12.21 -16.47 26.87
N ILE A 344 11.47 -16.91 27.89
CA ILE A 344 10.17 -16.30 28.24
C ILE A 344 10.36 -14.83 28.66
N PRO A 345 11.27 -14.49 29.59
CA PRO A 345 11.61 -13.09 29.88
C PRO A 345 11.95 -12.28 28.63
N GLN A 346 12.77 -12.83 27.73
CA GLN A 346 13.08 -12.17 26.45
C GLN A 346 11.82 -11.90 25.63
N ARG A 347 10.87 -12.84 25.51
CA ARG A 347 9.61 -12.64 24.78
C ARG A 347 8.72 -11.59 25.42
N ILE A 348 8.71 -11.49 26.76
CA ILE A 348 7.96 -10.46 27.48
C ILE A 348 8.58 -9.07 27.22
N SER A 349 9.91 -8.97 27.24
CA SER A 349 10.62 -7.75 26.85
C SER A 349 10.38 -7.39 25.38
N GLU A 350 10.44 -8.36 24.47
CA GLU A 350 10.15 -8.16 23.05
C GLU A 350 8.71 -7.73 22.80
N LEU A 351 7.74 -8.20 23.61
CA LEU A 351 6.36 -7.72 23.57
C LEU A 351 6.27 -6.23 23.94
N GLY A 352 7.17 -5.71 24.77
CA GLY A 352 7.10 -4.36 25.34
C GLY A 352 6.06 -4.26 26.46
N ALA A 353 5.94 -5.30 27.27
CA ALA A 353 5.03 -5.28 28.41
C ALA A 353 5.58 -4.38 29.52
N GLU A 354 4.76 -3.47 30.03
CA GLU A 354 5.07 -2.58 31.16
C GLU A 354 4.46 -3.09 32.48
N VAL A 355 3.60 -4.11 32.41
CA VAL A 355 2.92 -4.70 33.56
C VAL A 355 2.84 -6.22 33.42
N LEU A 356 3.06 -6.92 34.53
CA LEU A 356 3.04 -8.38 34.58
C LEU A 356 2.12 -8.87 35.71
N ARG A 357 0.99 -9.49 35.37
CA ARG A 357 0.02 -10.02 36.34
C ARG A 357 0.44 -11.38 36.90
N TYR A 358 0.36 -11.54 38.21
CA TYR A 358 0.65 -12.78 38.94
C TYR A 358 -0.23 -12.89 40.19
N PRO A 359 -0.49 -14.08 40.74
CA PRO A 359 -0.50 -15.34 40.02
C PRO A 359 -1.62 -15.35 38.96
N ASP A 360 -1.37 -15.99 37.83
CA ASP A 360 -2.45 -16.52 37.00
C ASP A 360 -2.70 -17.99 37.37
N THR A 361 -3.69 -18.22 38.22
CA THR A 361 -4.20 -19.55 38.57
C THR A 361 -5.71 -19.48 38.48
N ALA A 362 -6.30 -19.68 37.30
CA ALA A 362 -7.74 -19.50 37.18
C ALA A 362 -8.48 -20.26 38.30
N LYS A 363 -9.20 -19.46 39.08
CA LYS A 363 -10.03 -19.88 40.22
C LYS A 363 -9.26 -20.32 41.47
N GLY A 364 -8.34 -19.47 41.93
CA GLY A 364 -8.19 -19.12 43.35
C GLY A 364 -7.75 -20.23 44.29
N GLY A 365 -6.72 -21.00 43.92
CA GLY A 365 -6.07 -21.99 44.78
C GLY A 365 -4.59 -21.69 45.07
N TRP A 366 -4.11 -20.49 44.75
CA TRP A 366 -2.74 -20.09 45.02
C TRP A 366 -2.60 -19.72 46.50
N HIS A 367 -1.88 -20.56 47.24
CA HIS A 367 -1.51 -20.29 48.62
C HIS A 367 -0.03 -19.97 48.69
N TRP A 368 0.33 -18.68 48.75
CA TRP A 368 1.69 -18.21 48.44
C TRP A 368 2.78 -18.83 49.35
N GLN A 369 2.42 -19.22 50.57
CA GLN A 369 3.31 -19.92 51.51
C GLN A 369 3.12 -21.44 51.53
N GLU A 370 1.88 -21.91 51.49
CA GLU A 370 1.56 -23.32 51.72
C GLU A 370 1.67 -24.17 50.45
N CYS A 371 1.25 -23.61 49.32
CA CYS A 371 1.17 -24.31 48.04
C CYS A 371 1.23 -23.33 46.85
N PRO A 372 2.39 -22.67 46.60
CA PRO A 372 2.53 -21.75 45.47
C PRO A 372 2.41 -22.46 44.11
N GLY A 373 2.73 -23.76 44.06
CA GLY A 373 2.66 -24.62 42.87
C GLY A 373 1.33 -25.33 42.64
N ALA A 374 0.23 -24.89 43.27
CA ALA A 374 -1.08 -25.52 43.08
C ALA A 374 -1.44 -25.61 41.59
N PRO A 375 -1.89 -26.79 41.08
CA PRO A 375 -2.28 -26.90 39.68
C PRO A 375 -3.44 -25.99 39.31
N ALA A 376 -3.57 -25.71 38.02
CA ALA A 376 -4.71 -25.00 37.46
C ALA A 376 -6.06 -25.57 37.97
N TRP A 377 -6.82 -24.71 38.65
CA TRP A 377 -8.20 -24.88 39.10
C TRP A 377 -8.31 -25.90 40.23
N ARG A 378 -7.21 -26.07 40.96
CA ARG A 378 -7.06 -26.97 42.09
C ARG A 378 -6.69 -26.19 43.34
N ASP A 379 -7.07 -26.70 44.49
CA ASP A 379 -6.97 -26.00 45.77
C ASP A 379 -6.46 -26.96 46.86
N SER A 380 -5.43 -26.56 47.62
CA SER A 380 -4.82 -27.41 48.64
C SER A 380 -5.70 -27.57 49.87
N TRP A 381 -6.65 -26.65 50.09
CA TRP A 381 -7.64 -26.74 51.16
C TRP A 381 -8.83 -27.63 50.80
N GLU A 382 -8.95 -28.09 49.54
CA GLU A 382 -9.93 -29.10 49.16
C GLU A 382 -9.56 -30.47 49.72
N THR A 383 -10.49 -31.06 50.47
CA THR A 383 -10.30 -32.37 51.12
C THR A 383 -11.19 -33.47 50.56
N ASP A 384 -12.23 -33.12 49.79
CA ASP A 384 -13.13 -34.10 49.17
C ASP A 384 -12.53 -34.62 47.85
N PRO A 385 -12.13 -35.90 47.74
CA PRO A 385 -11.56 -36.46 46.52
C PRO A 385 -12.49 -36.42 45.31
N ASP A 386 -13.80 -36.28 45.52
CA ASP A 386 -14.79 -36.19 44.45
C ASP A 386 -15.00 -34.74 43.94
N SER A 387 -14.40 -33.74 44.62
CA SER A 387 -14.49 -32.34 44.22
C SER A 387 -13.66 -32.03 42.98
N PHE A 388 -14.18 -31.18 42.08
CA PHE A 388 -13.44 -30.68 40.93
C PHE A 388 -12.14 -29.96 41.32
N TYR A 389 -12.11 -29.32 42.50
CA TYR A 389 -10.96 -28.57 42.99
C TYR A 389 -9.89 -29.47 43.65
N TYR A 390 -10.18 -30.76 43.83
CA TYR A 390 -9.26 -31.68 44.50
C TYR A 390 -8.10 -32.09 43.60
N PHE A 391 -6.94 -32.23 44.22
CA PHE A 391 -5.77 -32.86 43.61
C PHE A 391 -5.01 -33.67 44.65
N GLU A 392 -4.61 -34.88 44.25
CA GLU A 392 -4.01 -35.89 45.14
C GLU A 392 -2.54 -35.60 45.44
N ASP A 393 -1.77 -35.22 44.42
CA ASP A 393 -0.34 -34.99 44.56
C ASP A 393 -0.07 -33.62 45.22
N LYS A 394 0.02 -33.60 46.55
CA LYS A 394 0.40 -32.40 47.31
C LYS A 394 1.91 -32.14 47.32
N SER A 395 2.75 -33.00 46.72
CA SER A 395 4.20 -32.74 46.68
C SER A 395 4.56 -31.52 45.83
N VAL A 396 3.70 -31.18 44.86
CA VAL A 396 3.81 -29.96 44.03
C VAL A 396 3.77 -28.68 44.87
N CYS A 397 3.14 -28.70 46.05
CA CYS A 397 3.12 -27.57 46.98
C CYS A 397 4.48 -27.27 47.61
N GLN A 398 5.41 -28.24 47.59
CA GLN A 398 6.75 -28.14 48.18
C GLN A 398 7.85 -28.17 47.11
N SER A 399 7.49 -28.02 45.84
CA SER A 399 8.47 -28.07 44.75
C SER A 399 9.36 -26.84 44.75
N GLU A 400 10.68 -27.04 44.72
CA GLU A 400 11.69 -25.97 44.57
C GLU A 400 11.75 -25.39 43.15
N HIS A 401 10.78 -25.73 42.30
CA HIS A 401 10.75 -25.30 40.90
C HIS A 401 9.54 -24.43 40.59
N THR A 402 8.69 -24.11 41.57
CA THR A 402 7.48 -23.31 41.35
C THR A 402 7.82 -21.85 41.47
N MET A 403 7.40 -21.05 40.48
CA MET A 403 7.52 -19.60 40.54
C MET A 403 6.78 -19.07 41.77
N ASP A 404 7.54 -18.65 42.77
CA ASP A 404 7.02 -18.03 43.97
C ASP A 404 6.99 -16.49 43.85
N ILE A 405 6.61 -15.82 44.93
CA ILE A 405 6.50 -14.36 44.94
C ILE A 405 7.87 -13.67 44.80
N ASP A 406 8.93 -14.25 45.35
CA ASP A 406 10.27 -13.68 45.34
C ASP A 406 10.89 -13.85 43.94
N ASP A 407 10.70 -15.02 43.31
CA ASP A 407 11.11 -15.27 41.92
C ASP A 407 10.35 -14.37 40.94
N TYR A 408 9.03 -14.28 41.08
CA TYR A 408 8.21 -13.38 40.27
C TYR A 408 8.69 -11.93 40.40
N ARG A 409 8.97 -11.48 41.63
CA ARG A 409 9.46 -10.11 41.85
C ARG A 409 10.85 -9.91 41.25
N TYR A 410 11.73 -10.90 41.33
CA TYR A 410 13.03 -10.87 40.68
C TYR A 410 12.91 -10.68 39.17
N TRP A 411 11.99 -11.40 38.50
CA TRP A 411 11.75 -11.21 37.08
C TRP A 411 11.16 -9.84 36.75
N CYS A 412 10.23 -9.34 37.58
CA CYS A 412 9.72 -7.98 37.40
C CYS A 412 10.85 -6.93 37.49
N TYR A 413 11.80 -7.11 38.42
CA TYR A 413 12.97 -6.23 38.53
C TYR A 413 13.86 -6.29 37.30
N LEU A 414 14.16 -7.49 36.80
CA LEU A 414 15.04 -7.65 35.64
C LEU A 414 14.44 -7.12 34.34
N LEU A 415 13.12 -7.23 34.18
CA LEU A 415 12.39 -6.78 33.00
C LEU A 415 11.97 -5.32 33.06
N ASP A 416 12.15 -4.67 34.23
CA ASP A 416 11.66 -3.32 34.52
C ASP A 416 10.14 -3.18 34.28
N VAL A 417 9.37 -4.15 34.79
CA VAL A 417 7.91 -4.19 34.64
C VAL A 417 7.21 -4.04 35.99
N GLU A 418 6.07 -3.37 35.96
CA GLU A 418 5.27 -3.12 37.15
C GLU A 418 4.56 -4.41 37.61
N PRO A 419 4.74 -4.81 38.88
CA PRO A 419 4.09 -6.01 39.39
C PRO A 419 2.61 -5.76 39.72
N PHE A 420 1.75 -6.68 39.27
CA PHE A 420 0.33 -6.72 39.58
C PHE A 420 0.02 -8.06 40.26
N ILE A 421 -0.35 -8.03 41.55
CA ILE A 421 -0.70 -9.23 42.34
C ILE A 421 -2.21 -9.48 42.43
N THR A 422 -2.63 -10.74 42.33
CA THR A 422 -3.96 -11.23 42.71
C THR A 422 -3.91 -12.03 44.02
N ILE A 423 -4.74 -11.67 45.00
CA ILE A 423 -4.81 -12.40 46.29
C ILE A 423 -5.85 -13.52 46.28
N ASN A 424 -5.64 -14.57 47.08
CA ASN A 424 -6.57 -15.67 47.22
C ASN A 424 -7.48 -15.52 48.44
N PHE A 425 -8.65 -14.90 48.25
CA PHE A 425 -9.72 -14.93 49.26
C PHE A 425 -10.75 -16.05 49.01
N GLN A 426 -10.81 -16.57 47.77
CA GLN A 426 -11.88 -17.47 47.31
C GLN A 426 -11.82 -18.84 48.02
N SER A 427 -10.62 -19.37 48.32
CA SER A 427 -10.49 -20.57 49.16
C SER A 427 -11.10 -20.36 50.54
N GLY A 428 -10.82 -19.22 51.18
CA GLY A 428 -11.38 -18.88 52.50
C GLY A 428 -12.89 -18.73 52.47
N TRP A 429 -13.45 -18.15 51.42
CA TRP A 429 -14.91 -18.10 51.26
C TRP A 429 -15.51 -19.49 51.04
N ARG A 430 -14.95 -20.29 50.11
CA ARG A 430 -15.45 -21.63 49.74
C ARG A 430 -15.44 -22.62 50.90
N TYR A 431 -14.37 -22.60 51.71
CA TYR A 431 -14.17 -23.56 52.79
C TYR A 431 -14.51 -23.01 54.18
N ASN A 432 -15.17 -21.85 54.26
CA ASN A 432 -15.52 -21.19 55.53
C ASN A 432 -14.31 -20.89 56.43
N ARG A 433 -13.23 -20.41 55.81
CA ARG A 433 -11.93 -20.06 56.38
C ARG A 433 -11.51 -18.63 56.01
N ILE A 434 -12.45 -17.69 55.90
CA ILE A 434 -12.15 -16.35 55.38
C ILE A 434 -11.11 -15.58 56.22
N GLN A 435 -11.07 -15.82 57.53
CA GLN A 435 -10.04 -15.24 58.39
C GLN A 435 -8.64 -15.79 58.08
N ASP A 436 -8.52 -17.06 57.68
CA ASP A 436 -7.23 -17.64 57.27
C ASP A 436 -6.75 -16.99 55.96
N SER A 437 -7.64 -16.79 54.98
CA SER A 437 -7.30 -16.05 53.76
C SER A 437 -6.92 -14.59 54.03
N LEU A 438 -7.59 -13.91 54.98
CA LEU A 438 -7.19 -12.57 55.39
C LEU A 438 -5.78 -12.60 56.00
N ASN A 439 -5.51 -13.52 56.92
CA ASN A 439 -4.19 -13.63 57.54
C ASN A 439 -3.10 -13.93 56.51
N GLU A 440 -3.36 -14.82 55.57
CA GLU A 440 -2.46 -15.16 54.46
C GLU A 440 -2.18 -13.93 53.57
N THR A 441 -3.22 -13.17 53.23
CA THR A 441 -3.11 -11.92 52.47
C THR A 441 -2.27 -10.89 53.19
N LEU A 442 -2.54 -10.64 54.49
CA LEU A 442 -1.79 -9.66 55.27
C LEU A 442 -0.33 -10.08 55.44
N ALA A 443 -0.05 -11.37 55.57
CA ALA A 443 1.32 -11.89 55.58
C ALA A 443 2.02 -11.62 54.24
N LEU A 444 1.35 -11.79 53.11
CA LEU A 444 1.90 -11.48 51.78
C LEU A 444 2.20 -9.99 51.61
N VAL A 445 1.25 -9.10 51.96
CA VAL A 445 1.47 -7.64 51.90
C VAL A 445 2.64 -7.24 52.80
N GLN A 446 2.71 -7.78 54.03
CA GLN A 446 3.80 -7.51 54.95
C GLN A 446 5.15 -8.04 54.43
N HIS A 447 5.19 -9.21 53.82
CA HIS A 447 6.38 -9.77 53.19
C HIS A 447 6.89 -8.86 52.07
N CYS A 448 6.00 -8.44 51.15
CA CYS A 448 6.34 -7.53 50.06
C CYS A 448 6.84 -6.17 50.60
N LYS A 449 6.22 -5.66 51.67
CA LYS A 449 6.64 -4.42 52.34
C LYS A 449 8.04 -4.55 52.96
N ASN A 450 8.29 -5.63 53.69
CA ASN A 450 9.57 -5.86 54.36
C ASN A 450 10.73 -6.01 53.38
N ASN A 451 10.48 -6.59 52.21
CA ASN A 451 11.48 -6.78 51.17
C ASN A 451 11.56 -5.59 50.17
N ASN A 452 10.83 -4.50 50.42
CA ASN A 452 10.77 -3.32 49.56
C ASN A 452 10.42 -3.64 48.09
N TYR A 453 9.49 -4.57 47.89
CA TYR A 453 9.06 -4.96 46.54
C TYR A 453 8.25 -3.87 45.83
N ASN A 454 7.68 -2.93 46.59
CA ASN A 454 6.93 -1.77 46.10
C ASN A 454 5.79 -2.14 45.15
N ILE A 455 5.02 -3.17 45.50
CA ILE A 455 3.93 -3.65 44.66
C ILE A 455 2.73 -2.73 44.82
N LYS A 456 2.37 -2.04 43.74
CA LYS A 456 1.30 -1.04 43.74
C LYS A 456 -0.07 -1.66 43.54
N TYR A 457 -0.21 -2.56 42.57
CA TYR A 457 -1.52 -3.05 42.12
C TYR A 457 -1.90 -4.40 42.75
N TRP A 458 -3.01 -4.42 43.47
CA TRP A 458 -3.51 -5.60 44.18
C TRP A 458 -4.97 -5.90 43.83
N ARG A 459 -5.22 -7.05 43.21
CA ARG A 459 -6.56 -7.53 42.89
C ARG A 459 -7.11 -8.48 43.94
N ILE A 460 -8.35 -8.24 44.33
CA ILE A 460 -9.09 -9.06 45.28
C ILE A 460 -9.75 -10.24 44.54
N GLY A 461 -9.03 -11.38 44.46
CA GLY A 461 -9.48 -12.62 43.82
C GLY A 461 -9.57 -12.57 42.30
N ASN A 462 -10.08 -13.65 41.69
CA ASN A 462 -10.23 -13.79 40.25
C ASN A 462 -11.62 -14.33 39.92
N GLU A 463 -12.41 -13.60 39.12
CA GLU A 463 -13.74 -14.04 38.68
C GLU A 463 -14.63 -14.59 39.82
N PRO A 464 -14.90 -13.83 40.91
CA PRO A 464 -15.76 -14.28 42.01
C PRO A 464 -17.25 -14.27 41.63
N PHE A 465 -17.59 -14.72 40.41
CA PHE A 465 -18.93 -14.61 39.83
C PHE A 465 -19.99 -15.46 40.55
N ASN A 466 -19.56 -16.50 41.29
CA ASN A 466 -20.42 -17.32 42.14
C ASN A 466 -20.90 -16.61 43.41
N MET A 467 -20.30 -15.47 43.77
CA MET A 467 -20.75 -14.64 44.89
C MET A 467 -21.77 -13.61 44.43
N THR A 468 -22.50 -13.00 45.34
CA THR A 468 -23.27 -11.77 45.10
C THR A 468 -22.36 -10.54 45.20
N ALA A 469 -22.82 -9.39 44.66
CA ALA A 469 -22.10 -8.12 44.82
C ALA A 469 -21.95 -7.74 46.30
N SER A 470 -22.98 -7.93 47.12
CA SER A 470 -22.91 -7.65 48.56
C SER A 470 -21.92 -8.55 49.31
N GLU A 471 -21.81 -9.83 48.96
CA GLU A 471 -20.80 -10.71 49.58
C GLU A 471 -19.38 -10.27 49.23
N LEU A 472 -19.13 -9.95 47.96
CA LEU A 472 -17.83 -9.44 47.52
C LEU A 472 -17.49 -8.10 48.19
N ALA A 473 -18.47 -7.19 48.29
CA ALA A 473 -18.31 -5.93 49.01
C ALA A 473 -17.97 -6.17 50.49
N GLY A 474 -18.56 -7.19 51.12
CA GLY A 474 -18.20 -7.63 52.48
C GLY A 474 -16.73 -8.04 52.60
N ILE A 475 -16.21 -8.81 51.63
CA ILE A 475 -14.80 -9.19 51.58
C ILE A 475 -13.91 -7.96 51.40
N VAL A 476 -14.23 -7.08 50.46
CA VAL A 476 -13.45 -5.85 50.20
C VAL A 476 -13.41 -4.95 51.44
N ASN A 477 -14.56 -4.76 52.10
CA ASN A 477 -14.68 -3.99 53.34
C ASN A 477 -13.88 -4.58 54.51
N MET A 478 -13.62 -5.90 54.49
CA MET A 478 -12.80 -6.59 55.49
C MET A 478 -11.30 -6.54 55.15
N PHE A 479 -10.95 -6.79 53.89
CA PHE A 479 -9.55 -6.99 53.48
C PHE A 479 -8.83 -5.66 53.23
N VAL A 480 -9.42 -4.75 52.47
CA VAL A 480 -8.74 -3.54 52.00
C VAL A 480 -8.26 -2.64 53.15
N PRO A 481 -9.10 -2.32 54.17
CA PRO A 481 -8.63 -1.49 55.28
C PRO A 481 -7.46 -2.12 56.04
N ALA A 482 -7.45 -3.46 56.18
CA ALA A 482 -6.38 -4.17 56.86
C ALA A 482 -5.09 -4.19 56.02
N MET A 483 -5.19 -4.36 54.69
CA MET A 483 -4.05 -4.27 53.78
C MET A 483 -3.45 -2.85 53.78
N LYS A 484 -4.30 -1.80 53.69
CA LYS A 484 -3.85 -0.39 53.69
C LYS A 484 -3.26 0.07 55.03
N GLN A 485 -3.49 -0.66 56.13
CA GLN A 485 -2.76 -0.43 57.40
C GLN A 485 -1.29 -0.84 57.32
N ILE A 486 -0.97 -1.85 56.50
CA ILE A 486 0.40 -2.33 56.29
C ILE A 486 1.09 -1.46 55.24
N ASP A 487 0.40 -1.23 54.11
CA ASP A 487 0.90 -0.36 53.07
C ASP A 487 -0.20 0.57 52.52
N PRO A 488 -0.20 1.86 52.92
CA PRO A 488 -1.23 2.80 52.48
C PRO A 488 -1.13 3.19 51.00
N ASN A 489 -0.03 2.83 50.32
CA ASN A 489 0.23 3.23 48.93
C ASN A 489 -0.30 2.22 47.89
N ILE A 490 -0.91 1.11 48.34
CA ILE A 490 -1.47 0.11 47.42
C ILE A 490 -2.76 0.61 46.79
N GLU A 491 -2.97 0.22 45.54
CA GLU A 491 -4.18 0.44 44.79
C GLU A 491 -4.92 -0.88 44.56
N ILE A 492 -6.24 -0.82 44.69
CA ILE A 492 -7.11 -1.99 44.77
C ILE A 492 -7.88 -2.18 43.48
N ILE A 493 -7.79 -3.39 42.96
CA ILE A 493 -8.47 -3.85 41.76
C ILE A 493 -9.55 -4.87 42.16
N VAL A 494 -10.74 -4.77 41.58
CA VAL A 494 -11.81 -5.75 41.82
C VAL A 494 -12.51 -6.18 40.54
N ASN A 495 -12.88 -7.45 40.49
CA ASN A 495 -13.70 -8.00 39.43
C ASN A 495 -15.03 -8.49 40.02
N THR A 496 -16.16 -7.87 39.64
CA THR A 496 -17.49 -8.33 40.07
C THR A 496 -18.27 -8.99 38.93
N SER A 497 -17.95 -8.67 37.67
CA SER A 497 -18.53 -9.27 36.48
C SER A 497 -17.52 -9.24 35.34
N ASN A 498 -17.61 -10.20 34.42
CA ASN A 498 -16.85 -10.26 33.17
C ASN A 498 -17.40 -9.35 32.06
N HIS A 499 -18.56 -8.72 32.25
CA HIS A 499 -19.21 -7.90 31.22
C HIS A 499 -19.33 -6.44 31.67
N PHE A 500 -19.27 -5.51 30.70
CA PHE A 500 -19.38 -4.07 30.93
C PHE A 500 -20.79 -3.68 31.43
N ASN A 501 -21.78 -3.61 30.54
CA ASN A 501 -23.10 -3.03 30.83
C ASN A 501 -24.28 -3.88 30.35
N THR A 502 -24.25 -5.18 30.60
CA THR A 502 -25.38 -6.05 30.27
C THR A 502 -26.51 -5.92 31.30
N PRO A 503 -27.75 -6.36 30.99
CA PRO A 503 -28.84 -6.40 31.98
C PRO A 503 -28.51 -7.19 33.25
N TYR A 504 -27.54 -8.10 33.18
CA TYR A 504 -27.03 -8.87 34.30
C TYR A 504 -25.87 -8.18 35.04
N SER A 505 -24.88 -7.65 34.33
CA SER A 505 -23.67 -7.09 34.95
C SER A 505 -23.89 -5.69 35.52
N ALA A 506 -24.70 -4.86 34.86
CA ALA A 506 -24.93 -3.47 35.28
C ALA A 506 -25.52 -3.33 36.70
N PRO A 507 -26.56 -4.09 37.10
CA PRO A 507 -27.06 -4.07 38.48
C PRO A 507 -25.99 -4.49 39.50
N ARG A 508 -25.18 -5.50 39.15
CA ARG A 508 -24.15 -6.06 40.02
C ARG A 508 -23.00 -5.08 40.28
N TRP A 509 -22.55 -4.36 39.25
CA TRP A 509 -21.60 -3.26 39.39
C TRP A 509 -22.17 -2.11 40.24
N SER A 510 -23.43 -1.73 39.99
CA SER A 510 -24.08 -0.64 40.72
C SER A 510 -24.20 -0.93 42.22
N GLU A 511 -24.67 -2.14 42.58
CA GLU A 511 -24.75 -2.59 43.97
C GLU A 511 -23.37 -2.65 44.63
N PHE A 512 -22.37 -3.21 43.94
CA PHE A 512 -21.03 -3.32 44.50
C PHE A 512 -20.41 -1.95 44.82
N PHE A 513 -20.49 -1.00 43.88
CA PHE A 513 -19.90 0.33 44.10
C PHE A 513 -20.64 1.14 45.17
N GLU A 514 -21.96 0.96 45.32
CA GLU A 514 -22.71 1.55 46.44
C GLU A 514 -22.19 1.05 47.80
N LEU A 515 -21.78 -0.23 47.89
CA LEU A 515 -21.38 -0.86 49.15
C LEU A 515 -19.88 -0.75 49.48
N ALA A 516 -19.02 -0.65 48.47
CA ALA A 516 -17.57 -0.71 48.65
C ALA A 516 -16.74 0.10 47.63
N GLY A 517 -17.38 0.91 46.78
CA GLY A 517 -16.68 1.67 45.73
C GLY A 517 -15.64 2.67 46.27
N ASP A 518 -15.82 3.15 47.50
CA ASP A 518 -14.90 4.06 48.20
C ASP A 518 -13.54 3.45 48.56
N LYS A 519 -13.38 2.12 48.40
CA LYS A 519 -12.17 1.36 48.76
C LYS A 519 -11.44 0.78 47.55
N VAL A 520 -11.95 1.03 46.36
CA VAL A 520 -11.49 0.43 45.11
C VAL A 520 -10.97 1.54 44.21
N ASP A 521 -9.84 1.27 43.56
CA ASP A 521 -9.19 2.20 42.65
C ASP A 521 -9.50 1.82 41.18
N TYR A 522 -9.65 0.52 40.89
CA TYR A 522 -9.92 0.02 39.54
C TYR A 522 -11.01 -1.06 39.46
N ALA A 523 -11.82 -0.97 38.41
CA ALA A 523 -12.74 -2.01 37.97
C ALA A 523 -12.07 -2.90 36.92
N ASP A 524 -11.98 -4.20 37.19
CA ASP A 524 -11.38 -5.19 36.30
C ASP A 524 -12.45 -5.96 35.52
N LEU A 525 -12.26 -6.07 34.20
CA LEU A 525 -13.09 -6.84 33.29
C LEU A 525 -12.27 -7.89 32.53
N HIS A 526 -12.96 -8.93 32.08
CA HIS A 526 -12.36 -10.02 31.31
C HIS A 526 -13.02 -10.07 29.92
N CYS A 527 -12.28 -9.68 28.89
CA CYS A 527 -12.81 -9.35 27.57
C CYS A 527 -12.28 -10.29 26.48
N TYR A 528 -13.13 -11.18 26.00
CA TYR A 528 -12.80 -12.04 24.88
C TYR A 528 -13.76 -11.83 23.72
N TRP A 529 -13.22 -11.44 22.56
CA TRP A 529 -14.05 -11.26 21.39
C TRP A 529 -14.60 -12.62 20.94
N ARG A 530 -15.93 -12.77 20.96
CA ARG A 530 -16.65 -13.99 20.58
C ARG A 530 -16.19 -15.24 21.33
N TRP A 531 -16.12 -15.15 22.66
CA TRP A 531 -15.98 -16.33 23.51
C TRP A 531 -17.27 -17.14 23.50
N GLY A 532 -17.19 -18.35 22.96
CA GLY A 532 -18.23 -19.37 23.11
C GLY A 532 -17.70 -20.61 23.82
N ASP A 533 -18.60 -21.38 24.43
CA ASP A 533 -18.28 -22.69 24.96
C ASP A 533 -17.93 -23.67 23.83
N LYS A 534 -17.37 -24.83 24.22
CA LYS A 534 -16.99 -25.86 23.26
C LYS A 534 -18.14 -26.21 22.31
N ASP A 535 -19.39 -26.21 22.77
CA ASP A 535 -20.56 -26.66 21.99
C ASP A 535 -21.31 -25.52 21.27
N GLU A 536 -20.82 -24.28 21.33
CA GLU A 536 -21.40 -23.15 20.61
C GLU A 536 -21.27 -23.30 19.08
N PRO A 537 -22.23 -22.77 18.31
CA PRO A 537 -22.19 -22.81 16.86
C PRO A 537 -21.20 -21.79 16.30
N ALA A 538 -20.67 -22.05 15.10
CA ALA A 538 -19.55 -21.31 14.52
C ALA A 538 -19.81 -19.80 14.35
N GLU A 539 -21.05 -19.43 14.10
CA GLU A 539 -21.51 -18.04 13.99
C GLU A 539 -21.36 -17.24 15.29
N ASN A 540 -21.24 -17.90 16.44
CA ASN A 540 -21.02 -17.24 17.75
C ASN A 540 -19.53 -17.21 18.15
N LEU A 541 -18.66 -17.87 17.39
CA LEU A 541 -17.24 -18.04 17.75
C LEU A 541 -16.34 -16.99 17.07
N ALA A 542 -15.12 -16.86 17.57
CA ALA A 542 -14.09 -15.94 17.07
C ALA A 542 -13.45 -16.38 15.73
N THR A 543 -14.27 -16.75 14.75
CA THR A 543 -13.84 -17.23 13.43
C THR A 543 -13.35 -16.07 12.55
N TRP A 544 -12.54 -16.40 11.54
CA TRP A 544 -12.09 -15.41 10.56
C TRP A 544 -13.26 -14.77 9.78
N GLU A 545 -14.26 -15.57 9.40
CA GLU A 545 -15.46 -15.09 8.71
C GLU A 545 -16.25 -14.09 9.57
N ASN A 546 -16.40 -14.35 10.87
CA ASN A 546 -17.06 -13.40 11.75
C ASN A 546 -16.24 -12.12 11.90
N PHE A 547 -14.91 -12.20 11.89
CA PHE A 547 -14.05 -11.02 12.08
C PHE A 547 -14.13 -10.05 10.90
N ILE A 548 -14.17 -10.57 9.68
CA ILE A 548 -14.30 -9.74 8.47
C ILE A 548 -15.69 -9.12 8.32
N ASN A 549 -16.72 -9.72 8.94
CA ASN A 549 -18.11 -9.28 8.85
C ASN A 549 -18.54 -8.36 10.02
N ASP A 550 -17.87 -8.48 11.17
CA ASP A 550 -18.11 -7.69 12.38
C ASP A 550 -17.25 -6.41 12.32
N VAL A 551 -17.83 -5.33 11.78
CA VAL A 551 -17.09 -4.12 11.38
C VAL A 551 -17.76 -2.85 11.89
N PRO A 552 -17.20 -2.17 12.91
CA PRO A 552 -16.10 -2.64 13.77
C PRO A 552 -16.52 -3.83 14.66
N ILE A 553 -15.55 -4.54 15.25
CA ILE A 553 -15.89 -5.60 16.22
C ILE A 553 -16.56 -5.04 17.46
N THR A 554 -17.52 -5.78 18.02
CA THR A 554 -18.24 -5.40 19.25
C THR A 554 -17.76 -6.17 20.47
N ALA A 555 -17.87 -5.57 21.65
CA ALA A 555 -17.45 -6.16 22.91
C ALA A 555 -18.33 -7.33 23.32
N GLU A 556 -19.65 -7.14 23.21
CA GLU A 556 -20.65 -8.16 23.47
C GLU A 556 -21.31 -8.58 22.15
N HIS A 557 -21.39 -9.88 21.91
CA HIS A 557 -21.84 -10.47 20.65
C HIS A 557 -23.09 -11.34 20.82
N THR A 558 -23.69 -11.32 22.01
CA THR A 558 -24.83 -12.14 22.37
C THR A 558 -26.12 -11.32 22.32
N GLU A 559 -27.23 -11.91 21.86
CA GLU A 559 -28.51 -11.20 21.72
C GLU A 559 -29.04 -10.64 23.06
N TRP A 560 -28.66 -11.24 24.19
CA TRP A 560 -29.09 -10.81 25.53
C TRP A 560 -28.38 -9.53 26.02
N ALA A 561 -27.28 -9.14 25.39
CA ALA A 561 -26.58 -7.88 25.70
C ALA A 561 -27.35 -6.65 25.22
N GLY A 562 -28.31 -6.81 24.30
CA GLY A 562 -29.08 -5.71 23.72
C GLY A 562 -28.30 -5.03 22.59
N GLU A 563 -27.87 -3.79 22.79
CA GLU A 563 -27.06 -3.05 21.80
C GLU A 563 -25.64 -3.62 21.73
N HIS A 564 -25.20 -3.97 20.52
CA HIS A 564 -23.84 -4.46 20.28
C HIS A 564 -22.88 -3.27 20.11
N LEU A 565 -22.27 -2.85 21.22
CA LEU A 565 -21.33 -1.72 21.26
C LEU A 565 -19.88 -2.17 21.06
N THR A 566 -19.05 -1.29 20.53
CA THR A 566 -17.59 -1.46 20.48
C THR A 566 -16.97 -1.44 21.88
N TYR A 567 -15.77 -1.99 22.04
CA TYR A 567 -15.04 -1.93 23.32
C TYR A 567 -14.81 -0.49 23.77
N ASN A 568 -14.45 0.44 22.88
CA ASN A 568 -14.26 1.84 23.25
C ASN A 568 -15.56 2.49 23.74
N GLU A 569 -16.71 2.18 23.14
CA GLU A 569 -18.02 2.66 23.61
C GLU A 569 -18.36 2.08 24.97
N GLU A 570 -18.15 0.79 25.19
CA GLU A 570 -18.41 0.15 26.48
C GLU A 570 -17.52 0.68 27.60
N ILE A 571 -16.23 0.87 27.34
CA ILE A 571 -15.30 1.45 28.32
C ILE A 571 -15.75 2.88 28.67
N ASN A 572 -16.05 3.72 27.66
CA ASN A 572 -16.51 5.08 27.86
C ASN A 572 -17.84 5.14 28.63
N ASN A 573 -18.79 4.25 28.30
CA ASN A 573 -20.07 4.16 28.99
C ASN A 573 -19.89 3.73 30.46
N PHE A 574 -19.01 2.77 30.71
CA PHE A 574 -18.69 2.32 32.07
C PHE A 574 -18.07 3.46 32.89
N ARG A 575 -17.03 4.13 32.37
CA ARG A 575 -16.38 5.29 33.01
C ARG A 575 -17.40 6.39 33.31
N SER A 576 -18.22 6.74 32.33
CA SER A 576 -19.26 7.76 32.49
C SER A 576 -20.24 7.42 33.61
N ARG A 577 -20.74 6.19 33.64
CA ARG A 577 -21.71 5.69 34.62
C ARG A 577 -21.19 5.69 36.05
N TYR A 578 -19.91 5.37 36.24
CA TYR A 578 -19.31 5.22 37.58
C TYR A 578 -18.32 6.32 37.95
N SER A 579 -18.25 7.39 37.15
CA SER A 579 -17.39 8.55 37.36
C SER A 579 -17.44 9.15 38.77
N GLN A 580 -18.60 9.11 39.43
CA GLN A 580 -18.78 9.61 40.81
C GLN A 580 -17.94 8.88 41.86
N TYR A 581 -17.49 7.66 41.57
CA TYR A 581 -16.65 6.87 42.46
C TYR A 581 -15.15 7.09 42.21
N GLY A 582 -14.77 7.79 41.13
CA GLY A 582 -13.37 8.02 40.78
C GLY A 582 -12.61 6.74 40.42
N ILE A 583 -13.32 5.71 39.95
CA ILE A 583 -12.78 4.39 39.62
C ILE A 583 -12.39 4.37 38.14
N ASP A 584 -11.17 3.92 37.86
CA ASP A 584 -10.69 3.70 36.49
C ASP A 584 -10.93 2.23 36.05
N VAL A 585 -10.78 1.92 34.77
CA VAL A 585 -11.12 0.64 34.17
C VAL A 585 -9.86 -0.06 33.68
N ILE A 586 -9.73 -1.34 34.03
CA ILE A 586 -8.68 -2.23 33.53
C ILE A 586 -9.29 -3.50 32.93
N ILE A 587 -8.52 -4.16 32.07
CA ILE A 587 -8.88 -5.47 31.51
C ILE A 587 -7.75 -6.46 31.78
N SER A 588 -7.82 -7.18 32.89
CA SER A 588 -6.73 -8.09 33.29
C SER A 588 -6.76 -9.45 32.58
N GLU A 589 -7.81 -9.74 31.80
CA GLU A 589 -7.84 -10.86 30.87
C GLU A 589 -8.46 -10.45 29.56
N TRP A 590 -7.71 -10.55 28.47
CA TRP A 590 -8.29 -10.41 27.15
C TRP A 590 -7.58 -11.23 26.10
N ASN A 591 -8.35 -11.60 25.07
CA ASN A 591 -7.84 -12.18 23.83
C ASN A 591 -8.97 -12.33 22.81
N ALA A 592 -8.66 -12.90 21.64
CA ALA A 592 -9.68 -13.51 20.83
C ALA A 592 -10.27 -14.77 21.52
N GLY A 593 -11.57 -15.00 21.36
CA GLY A 593 -12.27 -16.15 21.92
C GLY A 593 -11.67 -17.50 21.47
N PRO A 594 -11.78 -18.56 22.30
CA PRO A 594 -11.21 -19.87 21.98
C PRO A 594 -12.05 -20.59 20.94
N LEU A 595 -11.41 -21.37 20.06
CA LEU A 595 -12.09 -22.16 19.03
C LEU A 595 -12.19 -23.67 19.36
N TRP A 596 -11.67 -24.10 20.52
CA TRP A 596 -11.79 -25.48 21.05
C TRP A 596 -11.50 -26.60 20.04
N HIS A 597 -10.52 -26.40 19.14
CA HIS A 597 -10.12 -27.34 18.08
C HIS A 597 -11.17 -27.59 16.97
N ARG A 598 -12.21 -26.75 16.83
CA ARG A 598 -13.29 -26.97 15.85
C ARG A 598 -13.07 -26.34 14.49
N ILE A 599 -12.34 -25.22 14.44
CA ILE A 599 -12.13 -24.39 13.25
C ILE A 599 -10.72 -23.80 13.32
N GLU A 600 -9.95 -23.91 12.24
CA GLU A 600 -8.58 -23.36 12.19
C GLU A 600 -8.63 -21.88 11.84
N ARG A 601 -8.51 -21.02 12.84
CA ARG A 601 -7.97 -19.68 12.65
C ARG A 601 -6.45 -19.77 12.79
N SER A 602 -5.70 -19.12 11.91
CA SER A 602 -4.24 -19.05 12.02
C SER A 602 -3.80 -18.11 13.15
N HIS A 603 -2.57 -18.26 13.61
CA HIS A 603 -1.97 -17.30 14.56
C HIS A 603 -1.89 -15.88 13.99
N TYR A 604 -1.79 -15.74 12.66
CA TYR A 604 -1.81 -14.44 12.00
C TYR A 604 -3.19 -13.78 12.06
N GLN A 605 -4.25 -14.54 11.77
CA GLN A 605 -5.63 -14.05 11.89
C GLN A 605 -5.96 -13.65 13.34
N ALA A 606 -5.48 -14.43 14.32
CA ALA A 606 -5.61 -14.09 15.74
C ALA A 606 -4.91 -12.76 16.08
N ALA A 607 -3.77 -12.46 15.46
CA ALA A 607 -3.05 -11.22 15.66
C ALA A 607 -3.84 -10.00 15.15
N LEU A 608 -4.52 -10.11 14.00
CA LEU A 608 -5.33 -9.01 13.46
C LEU A 608 -6.56 -8.71 14.33
N ILE A 609 -7.23 -9.74 14.87
CA ILE A 609 -8.33 -9.56 15.84
C ILE A 609 -7.84 -8.80 17.07
N GLN A 610 -6.73 -9.25 17.64
CA GLN A 610 -6.14 -8.61 18.83
C GLN A 610 -5.67 -7.18 18.55
N SER A 611 -5.26 -6.88 17.31
CA SER A 611 -4.86 -5.53 16.91
C SER A 611 -6.06 -4.57 16.89
N GLU A 612 -7.22 -5.01 16.41
CA GLU A 612 -8.43 -4.19 16.47
C GLU A 612 -8.91 -3.99 17.92
N MET A 613 -8.86 -5.04 18.76
CA MET A 613 -9.16 -4.90 20.19
C MET A 613 -8.25 -3.86 20.85
N MET A 614 -6.94 -3.91 20.60
CA MET A 614 -5.98 -2.92 21.11
C MET A 614 -6.32 -1.50 20.66
N MET A 615 -6.65 -1.30 19.37
CA MET A 615 -7.08 0.01 18.86
C MET A 615 -8.30 0.54 19.61
N GLN A 616 -9.28 -0.32 19.92
CA GLN A 616 -10.46 0.10 20.68
C GLN A 616 -10.13 0.35 22.16
N PHE A 617 -9.23 -0.40 22.79
CA PHE A 617 -8.78 -0.12 24.16
C PHE A 617 -8.08 1.23 24.27
N ILE A 618 -7.22 1.56 23.30
CA ILE A 618 -6.56 2.86 23.19
C ILE A 618 -7.60 3.97 23.05
N LYS A 619 -8.57 3.83 22.13
CA LYS A 619 -9.65 4.81 21.93
C LYS A 619 -10.57 4.96 23.14
N GLY A 620 -10.73 3.90 23.93
CA GLY A 620 -11.57 3.87 25.13
C GLY A 620 -10.93 4.47 26.38
N ASP A 621 -9.70 4.98 26.31
CA ASP A 621 -8.96 5.47 27.49
C ASP A 621 -8.87 4.38 28.59
N LEU A 622 -8.53 3.16 28.17
CA LEU A 622 -8.32 2.06 29.10
C LEU A 622 -7.01 2.27 29.88
N PHE A 623 -7.04 2.08 31.20
CA PHE A 623 -5.87 2.31 32.02
C PHE A 623 -4.83 1.18 31.95
N MET A 624 -5.25 -0.08 31.91
CA MET A 624 -4.32 -1.22 31.93
C MET A 624 -4.97 -2.41 31.26
N ALA A 625 -4.16 -3.21 30.55
CA ALA A 625 -4.62 -4.49 30.03
C ALA A 625 -3.55 -5.58 30.11
N THR A 626 -3.95 -6.79 30.50
CA THR A 626 -3.06 -7.97 30.49
C THR A 626 -3.65 -9.08 29.64
N ARG A 627 -2.90 -9.50 28.62
CA ARG A 627 -3.33 -10.55 27.69
C ARG A 627 -3.27 -11.91 28.37
N TRP A 628 -4.31 -12.72 28.17
CA TRP A 628 -4.36 -14.09 28.66
C TRP A 628 -4.75 -15.09 27.55
N PRO A 629 -4.07 -16.25 27.44
CA PRO A 629 -2.82 -16.60 28.12
C PRO A 629 -1.60 -16.03 27.39
N GLY A 630 -0.51 -15.80 28.11
CA GLY A 630 0.77 -15.42 27.49
C GLY A 630 1.51 -16.59 26.84
N SER A 631 1.69 -17.67 27.60
CA SER A 631 2.16 -18.98 27.15
C SER A 631 1.44 -20.05 27.97
N TRP A 632 0.55 -20.85 27.37
CA TRP A 632 -0.17 -21.88 28.12
C TRP A 632 -0.43 -23.13 27.28
N GLY A 633 0.09 -24.27 27.74
CA GLY A 633 0.01 -25.54 27.02
C GLY A 633 -1.26 -26.36 27.25
N ALA A 634 -2.04 -26.06 28.31
CA ALA A 634 -3.24 -26.84 28.65
C ALA A 634 -4.44 -26.53 27.73
N VAL A 635 -4.40 -25.40 27.03
CA VAL A 635 -5.37 -25.03 25.99
C VAL A 635 -4.54 -24.67 24.77
N GLN A 636 -4.50 -25.55 23.75
CA GLN A 636 -3.84 -25.27 22.47
C GLN A 636 -4.58 -24.13 21.78
N GLY A 637 -4.31 -22.90 22.22
CA GLY A 637 -4.94 -21.70 21.72
C GLY A 637 -4.06 -21.13 20.64
N ASP A 638 -4.65 -20.91 19.48
CA ASP A 638 -4.12 -20.14 18.36
C ASP A 638 -3.79 -18.66 18.68
N ARG A 639 -4.02 -18.25 19.93
CA ARG A 639 -4.10 -16.86 20.40
C ARG A 639 -3.02 -16.41 21.39
N ALA A 640 -2.26 -17.36 21.96
CA ALA A 640 -1.10 -17.03 22.81
C ALA A 640 0.00 -16.34 21.98
N PHE A 641 0.83 -15.48 22.59
CA PHE A 641 1.92 -14.80 21.87
C PHE A 641 3.24 -15.57 21.88
N ILE A 642 3.38 -16.54 22.78
CA ILE A 642 4.48 -17.50 22.82
C ILE A 642 3.91 -18.88 22.59
N ASP A 643 4.52 -19.63 21.68
CA ASP A 643 4.21 -21.04 21.53
C ASP A 643 4.58 -21.82 22.82
N PRO A 644 3.64 -22.54 23.45
CA PRO A 644 3.87 -23.13 24.77
C PRO A 644 4.85 -24.31 24.76
N GLU A 645 5.13 -24.92 23.61
CA GLU A 645 6.03 -26.07 23.47
C GLU A 645 7.41 -25.64 22.98
N THR A 646 7.45 -24.81 21.93
CA THR A 646 8.70 -24.43 21.24
C THR A 646 9.28 -23.10 21.72
N LEU A 647 8.52 -22.33 22.50
CA LEU A 647 8.85 -20.98 22.97
C LEU A 647 9.12 -19.96 21.84
N GLN A 648 8.72 -20.30 20.61
CA GLN A 648 8.84 -19.42 19.46
C GLN A 648 7.79 -18.30 19.54
N PRO A 649 8.15 -17.08 19.09
CA PRO A 649 7.20 -15.97 19.04
C PRO A 649 6.14 -16.24 17.97
N ARG A 650 4.90 -15.87 18.26
CA ARG A 650 3.78 -15.93 17.31
C ARG A 650 3.53 -14.55 16.68
N PRO A 651 2.84 -14.49 15.51
CA PRO A 651 2.51 -13.24 14.81
C PRO A 651 2.04 -12.08 15.68
N VAL A 652 1.24 -12.35 16.71
CA VAL A 652 0.73 -11.32 17.62
C VAL A 652 1.84 -10.54 18.34
N LEU A 653 2.98 -11.17 18.67
CA LEU A 653 4.11 -10.44 19.26
C LEU A 653 4.60 -9.34 18.31
N LYS A 654 4.74 -9.65 17.01
CA LYS A 654 5.12 -8.64 16.00
C LYS A 654 4.05 -7.55 15.82
N ALA A 655 2.77 -7.94 15.86
CA ALA A 655 1.66 -6.99 15.74
C ALA A 655 1.66 -5.97 16.89
N MET A 656 1.85 -6.45 18.11
CA MET A 656 1.86 -5.60 19.30
C MET A 656 3.07 -4.68 19.38
N ASN A 657 4.20 -5.11 18.82
CA ASN A 657 5.39 -4.25 18.73
C ASN A 657 5.15 -2.98 17.92
N LEU A 658 4.21 -2.99 16.98
CA LEU A 658 3.81 -1.77 16.27
C LEU A 658 3.08 -0.77 17.18
N PHE A 659 2.37 -1.25 18.21
CA PHE A 659 1.68 -0.40 19.17
C PHE A 659 2.63 0.19 20.21
N ASN A 660 3.76 -0.45 20.51
CA ASN A 660 4.73 0.07 21.49
C ASN A 660 5.21 1.48 21.16
N SER A 661 5.27 1.85 19.87
CA SER A 661 5.65 3.19 19.42
C SER A 661 4.65 4.30 19.81
N ILE A 662 3.44 3.95 20.27
CA ILE A 662 2.40 4.92 20.65
C ILE A 662 1.96 4.81 22.10
N LEU A 663 2.44 3.83 22.86
CA LEU A 663 2.10 3.69 24.28
C LEU A 663 2.84 4.76 25.08
N GLY A 664 2.13 5.47 25.96
CA GLY A 664 2.66 6.64 26.69
C GLY A 664 2.49 7.97 25.94
N GLU A 665 2.19 7.92 24.64
CA GLU A 665 2.05 9.10 23.79
C GLU A 665 0.65 9.74 23.89
N THR A 666 0.49 10.93 23.31
CA THR A 666 -0.81 11.61 23.29
C THR A 666 -1.67 11.10 22.14
N LEU A 667 -2.84 10.52 22.43
CA LEU A 667 -3.80 10.12 21.41
C LEU A 667 -4.37 11.36 20.72
N LEU A 668 -4.47 11.30 19.40
CA LEU A 668 -5.13 12.29 18.57
C LEU A 668 -6.47 11.79 18.05
N SER A 669 -7.38 12.72 17.79
CA SER A 669 -8.58 12.40 17.01
C SER A 669 -8.20 12.00 15.58
N SER A 670 -8.60 10.80 15.17
CA SER A 670 -8.41 10.32 13.81
C SER A 670 -9.48 9.30 13.41
N ASP A 671 -9.92 9.39 12.16
CA ASP A 671 -10.87 8.46 11.54
C ASP A 671 -10.44 8.22 10.09
N SER A 672 -10.61 6.99 9.60
CA SER A 672 -10.36 6.60 8.22
C SER A 672 -11.58 6.82 7.31
N GLY A 673 -12.76 7.05 7.90
CA GLY A 673 -14.03 7.08 7.19
C GLY A 673 -14.47 5.72 6.64
N VAL A 674 -13.68 4.66 6.86
CA VAL A 674 -13.92 3.31 6.37
C VAL A 674 -13.91 2.36 7.56
N PRO A 675 -15.08 1.90 8.07
CA PRO A 675 -15.15 1.05 9.26
C PRO A 675 -14.29 -0.23 9.19
N ALA A 676 -14.13 -0.80 7.99
CA ALA A 676 -13.29 -1.98 7.75
C ALA A 676 -11.78 -1.68 7.71
N VAL A 677 -11.40 -0.41 7.89
CA VAL A 677 -10.01 0.05 7.94
C VAL A 677 -9.81 0.94 9.17
N PRO A 678 -9.98 0.42 10.41
CA PRO A 678 -9.86 1.26 11.60
C PRO A 678 -8.42 1.77 11.79
N CYS A 679 -8.30 2.97 12.37
CA CYS A 679 -7.02 3.61 12.67
C CYS A 679 -6.97 4.20 14.09
N VAL A 680 -5.74 4.36 14.59
CA VAL A 680 -5.40 5.19 15.77
C VAL A 680 -4.20 6.07 15.42
N SER A 681 -4.17 7.30 15.92
CA SER A 681 -3.07 8.23 15.69
C SER A 681 -2.58 8.83 17.00
N ALA A 682 -1.27 8.97 17.15
CA ALA A 682 -0.65 9.51 18.35
C ALA A 682 0.42 10.55 18.02
N TYR A 683 0.74 11.39 19.00
CA TYR A 683 1.76 12.42 18.90
C TYR A 683 2.71 12.36 20.08
N ASN A 684 4.00 12.32 19.76
CA ASN A 684 5.08 12.54 20.69
C ASN A 684 5.55 13.99 20.57
N GLU A 685 5.39 14.77 21.63
CA GLU A 685 5.76 16.18 21.67
C GLU A 685 7.28 16.40 21.74
N GLU A 686 8.01 15.52 22.42
CA GLU A 686 9.46 15.65 22.64
C GLU A 686 10.25 15.52 21.32
N ASP A 687 9.90 14.52 20.52
CA ASP A 687 10.52 14.23 19.23
C ASP A 687 9.79 14.91 18.05
N ASN A 688 8.69 15.62 18.32
CA ASN A 688 7.80 16.21 17.32
C ASN A 688 7.39 15.19 16.25
N LYS A 689 6.96 14.00 16.68
CA LYS A 689 6.71 12.85 15.82
C LYS A 689 5.24 12.42 15.88
N LEU A 690 4.65 12.20 14.71
CA LEU A 690 3.31 11.64 14.57
C LEU A 690 3.39 10.15 14.26
N PHE A 691 2.41 9.42 14.78
CA PHE A 691 2.24 7.99 14.54
C PHE A 691 0.82 7.73 14.07
N ASN A 692 0.67 6.77 13.17
CA ASN A 692 -0.63 6.35 12.70
C ASN A 692 -0.62 4.83 12.45
N ILE A 693 -1.47 4.10 13.16
CA ILE A 693 -1.61 2.65 13.01
C ILE A 693 -2.93 2.36 12.30
N LEU A 694 -2.88 1.60 11.20
CA LEU A 694 -4.05 1.17 10.42
C LEU A 694 -4.12 -0.34 10.31
N LEU A 695 -5.33 -0.87 10.43
CA LEU A 695 -5.65 -2.24 10.10
C LEU A 695 -6.50 -2.26 8.84
N ASN A 696 -6.09 -2.95 7.78
CA ASN A 696 -6.95 -3.21 6.63
C ASN A 696 -7.62 -4.58 6.78
N LYS A 697 -8.91 -4.61 7.16
CA LYS A 697 -9.69 -5.86 7.28
C LYS A 697 -10.27 -6.33 5.94
N THR A 698 -10.05 -5.60 4.85
CA THR A 698 -10.70 -5.90 3.57
C THR A 698 -9.88 -6.88 2.73
N GLY A 699 -10.58 -7.59 1.84
CA GLY A 699 -9.97 -8.50 0.86
C GLY A 699 -9.26 -7.81 -0.31
N SER A 700 -9.12 -6.48 -0.28
CA SER A 700 -8.39 -5.72 -1.29
C SER A 700 -7.37 -4.79 -0.65
N ARG A 701 -6.30 -4.52 -1.41
CA ARG A 701 -5.31 -3.50 -1.09
C ARG A 701 -5.98 -2.12 -1.04
N LYS A 702 -5.51 -1.26 -0.14
CA LYS A 702 -5.98 0.12 0.03
C LYS A 702 -4.85 1.11 -0.20
N LYS A 703 -5.15 2.19 -0.91
CA LYS A 703 -4.28 3.37 -1.04
C LYS A 703 -4.61 4.34 0.08
N ILE A 704 -3.63 4.58 0.94
CA ILE A 704 -3.78 5.40 2.13
C ILE A 704 -3.19 6.79 1.86
N LEU A 705 -3.96 7.82 2.22
CA LEU A 705 -3.51 9.20 2.33
C LEU A 705 -3.64 9.64 3.79
N ILE A 706 -2.53 10.08 4.38
CA ILE A 706 -2.52 10.78 5.67
C ILE A 706 -2.22 12.24 5.42
N GLU A 707 -3.13 13.13 5.80
CA GLU A 707 -2.94 14.58 5.75
C GLU A 707 -2.69 15.14 7.15
N ASN A 708 -1.62 15.90 7.31
CA ASN A 708 -1.25 16.53 8.57
C ASN A 708 -1.48 18.06 8.53
N SER A 709 -1.63 18.67 9.69
CA SER A 709 -1.64 20.14 9.82
C SER A 709 -0.28 20.79 9.54
N SER A 710 0.81 20.02 9.70
CA SER A 710 2.20 20.48 9.57
C SER A 710 2.94 19.78 8.43
N PRO A 711 3.97 20.43 7.82
CA PRO A 711 4.79 19.80 6.80
C PRO A 711 5.47 18.52 7.28
N VAL A 712 5.55 17.53 6.41
CA VAL A 712 6.22 16.25 6.66
C VAL A 712 7.66 16.33 6.20
N GLN A 713 8.60 16.02 7.10
CA GLN A 713 10.03 15.91 6.79
C GLN A 713 10.38 14.55 6.20
N SER A 714 9.86 13.48 6.82
CA SER A 714 10.05 12.09 6.39
C SER A 714 8.98 11.19 6.96
N ALA A 715 8.66 10.08 6.30
CA ALA A 715 7.81 9.05 6.83
C ALA A 715 8.44 7.65 6.69
N GLN A 716 8.21 6.80 7.68
CA GLN A 716 8.56 5.39 7.64
C GLN A 716 7.30 4.57 7.83
N VAL A 717 7.04 3.62 6.93
CA VAL A 717 5.88 2.74 7.02
C VAL A 717 6.36 1.31 7.25
N GLN A 718 5.94 0.72 8.37
CA GLN A 718 6.12 -0.70 8.64
C GLN A 718 4.78 -1.42 8.44
N ILE A 719 4.80 -2.52 7.69
CA ILE A 719 3.60 -3.33 7.39
C ILE A 719 3.83 -4.76 7.89
N LEU A 720 2.92 -5.20 8.77
CA LEU A 720 2.76 -6.59 9.12
C LEU A 720 1.77 -7.24 8.12
N SER A 721 2.25 -8.24 7.40
CA SER A 721 1.45 -9.02 6.45
C SER A 721 1.61 -10.53 6.67
N ALA A 722 0.65 -11.31 6.17
CA ALA A 722 0.79 -12.76 6.15
C ALA A 722 1.97 -13.16 5.27
N GLN A 723 2.77 -14.14 5.71
CA GLN A 723 3.88 -14.63 4.89
C GLN A 723 3.34 -15.21 3.57
N ASN A 724 3.92 -14.80 2.44
CA ASN A 724 3.45 -15.14 1.09
C ASN A 724 2.00 -14.72 0.77
N GLY A 725 1.40 -13.82 1.56
CA GLY A 725 0.02 -13.35 1.38
C GLY A 725 -1.06 -14.36 1.80
N ASP A 726 -0.69 -15.49 2.42
CA ASP A 726 -1.63 -16.53 2.85
C ASP A 726 -2.02 -16.35 4.32
N VAL A 727 -3.19 -15.74 4.55
CA VAL A 727 -3.70 -15.47 5.91
C VAL A 727 -4.00 -16.73 6.71
N TRP A 728 -4.05 -17.91 6.07
CA TRP A 728 -4.28 -19.19 6.76
C TRP A 728 -2.99 -19.83 7.29
N ARG A 729 -1.84 -19.15 7.14
CA ARG A 729 -0.56 -19.59 7.72
C ARG A 729 -0.32 -18.97 9.08
N ASP A 730 0.37 -19.73 9.94
CA ASP A 730 0.75 -19.33 11.29
C ASP A 730 1.96 -18.37 11.35
N SER A 731 2.31 -17.74 10.24
CA SER A 731 3.49 -16.89 10.13
C SER A 731 3.19 -15.52 9.53
N ALA A 732 3.96 -14.54 10.00
CA ALA A 732 3.83 -13.15 9.61
C ALA A 732 5.20 -12.55 9.26
N LEU A 733 5.18 -11.64 8.31
CA LEU A 733 6.33 -10.87 7.87
C LEU A 733 6.12 -9.40 8.24
N LEU A 734 7.16 -8.77 8.76
CA LEU A 734 7.19 -7.33 8.99
C LEU A 734 8.16 -6.73 7.97
N ASN A 735 7.66 -5.84 7.11
CA ASN A 735 8.46 -5.19 6.07
C ASN A 735 8.34 -3.68 6.19
N THR A 736 9.40 -2.98 5.78
CA THR A 736 9.27 -1.55 5.47
C THR A 736 8.62 -1.42 4.09
N ALA A 737 7.61 -0.55 3.99
CA ALA A 737 6.94 -0.24 2.74
C ALA A 737 7.32 1.15 2.26
N ASP A 738 7.34 1.34 0.95
CA ASP A 738 7.55 2.65 0.36
C ASP A 738 6.41 3.60 0.70
N SER A 739 6.80 4.85 0.93
CA SER A 739 5.87 5.95 1.15
C SER A 739 6.29 7.17 0.34
N ILE A 740 5.34 8.08 0.12
CA ILE A 740 5.58 9.34 -0.58
C ILE A 740 5.18 10.48 0.34
N GLU A 741 6.13 11.34 0.66
CA GLU A 741 5.90 12.57 1.40
C GLU A 741 5.83 13.77 0.46
N LYS A 742 4.85 14.65 0.69
CA LYS A 742 4.73 15.93 -0.01
C LYS A 742 3.93 16.93 0.81
N GLY A 743 4.53 18.09 1.04
CA GLY A 743 3.89 19.13 1.84
C GLY A 743 3.56 18.55 3.20
N ASN A 744 2.28 18.45 3.52
CA ASN A 744 1.82 17.90 4.80
C ASN A 744 1.28 16.47 4.68
N SER A 745 1.46 15.81 3.54
CA SER A 745 0.81 14.54 3.24
C SER A 745 1.80 13.38 3.15
N VAL A 746 1.37 12.20 3.60
CA VAL A 746 2.03 10.91 3.39
C VAL A 746 1.11 9.97 2.62
N TYR A 747 1.65 9.30 1.60
CA TYR A 747 0.91 8.32 0.79
C TYR A 747 1.61 6.97 0.85
N TYR A 748 0.85 5.89 1.04
CA TYR A 748 1.38 4.53 0.93
C TYR A 748 0.29 3.51 0.58
N SER A 749 0.71 2.27 0.33
CA SER A 749 -0.16 1.17 -0.07
C SER A 749 -0.25 0.13 1.03
N LEU A 750 -1.46 -0.15 1.51
CA LEU A 750 -1.74 -1.11 2.57
C LEU A 750 -2.33 -2.41 1.98
N PRO A 751 -1.64 -3.56 2.02
CA PRO A 751 -2.15 -4.83 1.51
C PRO A 751 -3.48 -5.25 2.15
N ALA A 752 -4.21 -6.15 1.49
CA ALA A 752 -5.37 -6.82 2.09
C ALA A 752 -4.98 -7.53 3.39
N TYR A 753 -5.86 -7.52 4.39
CA TYR A 753 -5.68 -8.24 5.66
C TYR A 753 -4.31 -7.99 6.31
N SER A 754 -3.96 -6.72 6.51
CA SER A 754 -2.65 -6.31 7.02
C SER A 754 -2.76 -5.18 8.04
N LEU A 755 -1.73 -5.02 8.86
CA LEU A 755 -1.60 -3.97 9.87
C LEU A 755 -0.37 -3.11 9.52
N ALA A 756 -0.47 -1.80 9.65
CA ALA A 756 0.64 -0.89 9.41
C ALA A 756 0.83 0.12 10.53
N LEU A 757 2.07 0.49 10.76
CA LEU A 757 2.50 1.67 11.52
C LEU A 757 3.16 2.64 10.53
N CYS A 758 2.64 3.86 10.45
CA CYS A 758 3.27 4.97 9.76
C CYS A 758 3.81 5.94 10.82
N GLU A 759 5.14 6.10 10.84
CA GLU A 759 5.84 7.06 11.68
C GLU A 759 6.20 8.27 10.82
N ILE A 760 5.81 9.46 11.24
CA ILE A 760 5.91 10.70 10.46
C ILE A 760 6.69 11.72 11.28
N GLN A 761 7.84 12.14 10.76
CA GLN A 761 8.58 13.27 11.31
C GLN A 761 8.02 14.58 10.75
N LEU A 762 7.61 15.48 11.64
CA LEU A 762 7.17 16.84 11.32
C LEU A 762 8.32 17.83 11.40
#